data_AF-A0A935PF71-F1
#
_entry.id   AF-A0A935PF71-F1
#
_cell.length_a   1.000
_cell.length_b   1.000
_cell.length_c   1.000
_cell.angle_alpha   90.00
_cell.angle_beta   90.00
_cell.angle_gamma   90.00
#
_symmetry.space_group_name_H-M   'P 1'
#
loop_
_entity.id
_entity.type
_entity.pdbx_description
1 polymer ?
#
loop_
_entity_poly.entity_id
_entity_poly.type
_entity_poly.pdbx_seq_one_letter_code
_entity_poly.pdbx_strand_id
1 'polypeptide(L)'
;MPKRAGLAALVITLVLAILPFPVSAASPESPVPADPAVQAREDYREALERIREGRNGEALPLLEKALQALPGDRHLQADYALCLVWTGVYQKAVEFYAPRGTELRQIRYLPRHMAKAYYELREYPKALELYRLGLSYDRADEEAFKGVVYTQMRLGDGAGAYASWLEAKKTGQLPAPALDAVKTALLEQYGASLEALAVAREGSAGRPDQLRSLELDRAVTKLRWGLVDEAIAEIEAVLLKDPGNLRARGDYISALRQKDRMQDALRQFDIYRQSGEPVPWWVNQAVADAHLYLHRPEEAEIYYRKVLEAEPESFTATMGLYYVYTDLRQWEKAEQTIERLDAIVEKEKKALAWDESILARQRYLADSNSLISTKGWFLLYRDRLKEGQAYFDYYLAEAASDTGLRSGLAHTYLWRHWPRRALEQFEVNRTLDPLDTKNLVGLGWTLNELNHKHEARALAGELHRKYPTNPIVYDLWETLKVEDMWRLQPEFRFIREFDGATEYWASLTLEKPVTPLFSLYAQILREEVWSDDHDTRHREDWDRLGFGFRWIVLPELIWWQGLTFDYANGDDFGIDTRLMWWPTDPLRITAAYNSFSLGVPIRARAQGITADSASLDVLYLESDLREYGASVGTQWFSDNNVYVSGTARYDQNVHLTPDWKVRAGLALGFGAYSKQDVVYYSPQYEWSALLTSAIQWVNCIRYEKKWTSAVYLRAGFSGEHGYSAYPVAGITFEQLYEHSKTFNVAGGVSYDLRVYDGDYTHVVGAYVTLNWYF
;
A
#
# COMPACT_ATOMS: atom_id res chain seq x y z
N MET A 1 -30.48 -0.80 -30.93
CA MET A 1 -31.32 0.42 -30.96
C MET A 1 -30.41 1.64 -30.85
N PRO A 2 -30.73 2.78 -31.49
CA PRO A 2 -30.74 3.11 -32.92
C PRO A 2 -29.38 3.72 -33.37
N LYS A 3 -29.09 4.18 -34.59
CA LYS A 3 -29.47 3.90 -36.00
C LYS A 3 -28.33 4.52 -36.84
N ARG A 4 -27.89 3.81 -37.88
CA ARG A 4 -26.98 4.31 -38.94
C ARG A 4 -27.79 4.84 -40.13
N ALA A 5 -27.25 5.92 -40.72
CA ALA A 5 -27.08 6.25 -42.15
C ALA A 5 -28.20 6.03 -43.18
N GLY A 6 -28.35 7.02 -44.07
CA GLY A 6 -28.32 6.76 -45.52
C GLY A 6 -29.43 7.34 -46.41
N LEU A 7 -29.09 8.46 -47.07
CA LEU A 7 -29.34 8.84 -48.49
C LEU A 7 -30.74 9.13 -49.10
N ALA A 8 -30.75 10.25 -49.84
CA ALA A 8 -31.39 10.55 -51.15
C ALA A 8 -32.92 10.66 -51.22
N ALA A 9 -33.59 11.39 -52.11
CA ALA A 9 -33.34 12.51 -53.05
C ALA A 9 -34.72 12.84 -53.70
N LEU A 10 -34.82 13.98 -54.41
CA LEU A 10 -35.91 14.42 -55.33
C LEU A 10 -37.26 14.86 -54.71
N VAL A 11 -37.69 16.13 -54.83
CA VAL A 11 -38.26 16.89 -55.99
C VAL A 11 -39.70 16.50 -56.34
N ILE A 12 -40.63 17.48 -56.28
CA ILE A 12 -41.73 17.80 -57.25
C ILE A 12 -42.44 19.08 -56.72
N THR A 13 -42.34 20.27 -57.33
CA THR A 13 -43.12 20.89 -58.44
C THR A 13 -44.65 21.04 -58.26
N LEU A 14 -45.15 22.28 -58.34
CA LEU A 14 -46.42 22.66 -58.98
C LEU A 14 -46.31 24.16 -59.42
N VAL A 15 -46.16 24.54 -60.70
CA VAL A 15 -47.16 24.58 -61.81
C VAL A 15 -48.09 25.81 -61.63
N LEU A 16 -48.34 26.73 -62.59
CA LEU A 16 -48.73 26.58 -64.00
C LEU A 16 -48.52 27.91 -64.77
N ALA A 17 -48.30 27.72 -66.08
CA ALA A 17 -48.12 28.67 -67.17
C ALA A 17 -49.35 29.55 -67.50
N ILE A 18 -49.15 30.59 -68.32
CA ILE A 18 -49.69 30.74 -69.70
C ILE A 18 -49.21 32.07 -70.33
N LEU A 19 -48.71 31.98 -71.59
CA LEU A 19 -48.33 33.03 -72.57
C LEU A 19 -49.56 33.84 -73.07
N PRO A 20 -49.51 34.88 -73.97
CA PRO A 20 -48.43 35.37 -74.86
C PRO A 20 -48.29 36.94 -75.02
N PHE A 21 -47.25 37.33 -75.79
CA PHE A 21 -46.83 38.61 -76.46
C PHE A 21 -47.90 39.67 -76.89
N PRO A 22 -47.51 40.85 -77.47
CA PRO A 22 -46.43 41.84 -77.21
C PRO A 22 -46.98 43.32 -77.18
N VAL A 23 -46.12 44.34 -77.05
CA VAL A 23 -46.11 45.63 -77.80
C VAL A 23 -45.30 46.73 -77.06
N SER A 24 -44.32 47.27 -77.79
CA SER A 24 -43.70 48.61 -77.81
C SER A 24 -43.93 49.60 -76.64
N ALA A 25 -42.83 50.17 -76.10
CA ALA A 25 -42.51 51.60 -76.29
C ALA A 25 -41.27 52.03 -75.47
N ALA A 26 -40.38 52.74 -76.17
CA ALA A 26 -39.58 53.89 -75.74
C ALA A 26 -38.78 53.85 -74.41
N SER A 27 -37.46 53.91 -74.58
CA SER A 27 -36.46 54.35 -73.61
C SER A 27 -36.82 55.71 -72.97
N PRO A 28 -36.31 55.95 -71.74
CA PRO A 28 -35.40 57.07 -71.61
C PRO A 28 -34.12 56.69 -70.83
N GLU A 29 -33.00 57.02 -71.46
CA GLU A 29 -31.79 57.60 -70.88
C GLU A 29 -31.19 56.96 -69.62
N SER A 30 -30.26 56.04 -69.87
CA SER A 30 -29.17 55.70 -68.96
C SER A 30 -28.30 56.94 -68.65
N PRO A 31 -27.97 57.23 -67.39
CA PRO A 31 -26.74 57.93 -67.07
C PRO A 31 -25.56 56.95 -67.27
N VAL A 32 -24.55 57.45 -67.95
CA VAL A 32 -23.20 56.91 -68.16
C VAL A 32 -22.75 55.87 -67.11
N PRO A 33 -22.30 54.66 -67.50
CA PRO A 33 -21.68 53.74 -66.56
C PRO A 33 -20.37 54.37 -66.05
N ALA A 34 -20.31 54.66 -64.76
CA ALA A 34 -19.04 54.95 -64.11
C ALA A 34 -18.11 53.77 -64.36
N ASP A 35 -16.89 54.06 -64.82
CA ASP A 35 -15.85 53.05 -65.03
C ASP A 35 -15.78 52.12 -63.80
N PRO A 36 -15.97 50.79 -63.95
CA PRO A 36 -15.92 49.84 -62.84
C PRO A 36 -14.67 49.99 -61.96
N ALA A 37 -13.56 50.45 -62.53
CA ALA A 37 -12.33 50.72 -61.81
C ALA A 37 -12.39 51.96 -60.89
N VAL A 38 -13.25 52.95 -61.18
CA VAL A 38 -13.45 54.14 -60.35
C VAL A 38 -14.31 53.82 -59.14
N GLN A 39 -15.41 53.08 -59.33
CA GLN A 39 -16.25 52.63 -58.22
C GLN A 39 -15.50 51.69 -57.27
N ALA A 40 -14.68 50.78 -57.80
CA ALA A 40 -13.86 49.88 -57.00
C ALA A 40 -12.82 50.59 -56.12
N ARG A 41 -12.29 51.74 -56.56
CA ARG A 41 -11.38 52.58 -55.76
C ARG A 41 -12.10 53.31 -54.64
N GLU A 42 -13.35 53.74 -54.86
CA GLU A 42 -14.19 54.31 -53.82
C GLU A 42 -14.61 53.25 -52.79
N ASP A 43 -15.04 52.06 -53.24
CA ASP A 43 -15.37 50.93 -52.36
C ASP A 43 -14.14 50.51 -51.50
N TYR A 44 -12.94 50.50 -52.07
CA TYR A 44 -11.71 50.24 -51.33
C TYR A 44 -11.39 51.34 -50.31
N ARG A 45 -11.57 52.61 -50.68
CA ARG A 45 -11.36 53.75 -49.77
C ARG A 45 -12.35 53.71 -48.60
N GLU A 46 -13.63 53.42 -48.86
CA GLU A 46 -14.64 53.23 -47.82
C GLU A 46 -14.27 52.03 -46.92
N ALA A 47 -13.83 50.91 -47.49
CA ALA A 47 -13.40 49.76 -46.70
C ALA A 47 -12.23 50.09 -45.74
N LEU A 48 -11.27 50.91 -46.18
CA LEU A 48 -10.17 51.36 -45.34
C LEU A 48 -10.63 52.28 -44.20
N GLU A 49 -11.65 53.12 -44.43
CA GLU A 49 -12.27 53.92 -43.36
C GLU A 49 -12.97 53.03 -42.34
N ARG A 50 -13.75 52.05 -42.79
CA ARG A 50 -14.41 51.07 -41.90
C ARG A 50 -13.40 50.27 -41.08
N ILE A 51 -12.27 49.87 -41.69
CA ILE A 51 -11.15 49.22 -40.98
C ILE A 51 -10.58 50.13 -39.89
N ARG A 52 -10.36 51.41 -40.17
CA ARG A 52 -9.84 52.37 -39.19
C ARG A 52 -10.78 52.58 -38.00
N GLU A 53 -12.08 52.42 -38.22
CA GLU A 53 -13.11 52.48 -37.18
C GLU A 53 -13.33 51.13 -36.47
N GLY A 54 -12.57 50.08 -36.82
CA GLY A 54 -12.70 48.74 -36.24
C GLY A 54 -13.88 47.91 -36.76
N ARG A 55 -14.60 48.41 -37.77
CA ARG A 55 -15.77 47.77 -38.39
C ARG A 55 -15.36 46.78 -39.49
N ASN A 56 -14.49 45.83 -39.14
CA ASN A 56 -13.87 44.90 -40.10
C ASN A 56 -14.89 43.99 -40.82
N GLY A 57 -16.00 43.63 -40.16
CA GLY A 57 -17.08 42.86 -40.79
C GLY A 57 -17.83 43.61 -41.90
N GLU A 58 -17.94 44.94 -41.80
CA GLU A 58 -18.55 45.80 -42.83
C GLU A 58 -17.56 46.11 -43.97
N ALA A 59 -16.26 46.13 -43.68
CA ALA A 59 -15.21 46.35 -44.67
C ALA A 59 -15.01 45.16 -45.61
N LEU A 60 -15.19 43.93 -45.12
CA LEU A 60 -14.93 42.71 -45.88
C LEU A 60 -15.72 42.60 -47.21
N PRO A 61 -17.06 42.83 -47.27
CA PRO A 61 -17.81 42.78 -48.52
C PRO A 61 -17.45 43.92 -49.50
N LEU A 62 -17.00 45.08 -48.99
CA LEU A 62 -16.51 46.19 -49.82
C LEU A 62 -15.16 45.84 -50.46
N LEU A 63 -14.25 45.22 -49.70
CA LEU A 63 -12.98 44.69 -50.21
C LEU A 63 -13.19 43.58 -51.24
N GLU A 64 -14.16 42.69 -51.02
CA GLU A 64 -14.49 41.61 -51.96
C GLU A 64 -15.01 42.15 -53.29
N LYS A 65 -15.89 43.17 -53.26
CA LYS A 65 -16.38 43.87 -54.47
C LYS A 65 -15.24 44.62 -55.18
N ALA A 66 -14.44 45.37 -54.45
CA ALA A 66 -13.30 46.09 -55.02
C ALA A 66 -12.30 45.13 -55.68
N LEU A 67 -12.08 43.95 -55.09
CA LEU A 67 -11.15 42.94 -55.60
C LEU A 67 -11.64 42.26 -56.88
N GLN A 68 -12.96 42.16 -57.10
CA GLN A 68 -13.53 41.66 -58.35
C GLN A 68 -13.21 42.58 -59.54
N ALA A 69 -13.21 43.89 -59.32
CA ALA A 69 -12.94 44.89 -60.35
C ALA A 69 -11.44 45.24 -60.49
N LEU A 70 -10.65 45.07 -59.42
CA LEU A 70 -9.20 45.35 -59.39
C LEU A 70 -8.39 44.15 -58.89
N PRO A 71 -8.41 43.00 -59.60
CA PRO A 71 -7.79 41.77 -59.12
C PRO A 71 -6.26 41.82 -59.05
N GLY A 72 -5.60 42.81 -59.66
CA GLY A 72 -4.14 42.97 -59.68
C GLY A 72 -3.56 43.92 -58.63
N ASP A 73 -4.40 44.61 -57.84
CA ASP A 73 -3.92 45.53 -56.81
C ASP A 73 -3.41 44.77 -55.58
N ARG A 74 -2.11 44.80 -55.36
CA ARG A 74 -1.44 44.06 -54.27
C ARG A 74 -1.80 44.58 -52.88
N HIS A 75 -2.04 45.88 -52.72
CA HIS A 75 -2.42 46.45 -51.42
C HIS A 75 -3.86 46.08 -51.07
N LEU A 76 -4.77 46.15 -52.05
CA LEU A 76 -6.14 45.68 -51.89
C LEU A 76 -6.18 44.17 -51.55
N GLN A 77 -5.38 43.35 -52.23
CA GLN A 77 -5.24 41.93 -51.90
C GLN A 77 -4.72 41.71 -50.48
N ALA A 78 -3.72 42.47 -50.04
CA ALA A 78 -3.17 42.37 -48.68
C ALA A 78 -4.18 42.81 -47.62
N ASP A 79 -4.92 43.90 -47.84
CA ASP A 79 -5.92 44.40 -46.91
C ASP A 79 -7.13 43.48 -46.84
N TYR A 80 -7.52 42.85 -47.95
CA TYR A 80 -8.52 41.79 -47.95
C TYR A 80 -8.06 40.58 -47.13
N ALA A 81 -6.84 40.09 -47.36
CA ALA A 81 -6.26 38.99 -46.57
C ALA A 81 -6.17 39.34 -45.07
N LEU A 82 -5.73 40.54 -44.74
CA LEU A 82 -5.66 41.06 -43.38
C LEU A 82 -7.05 41.11 -42.72
N CYS A 83 -8.05 41.62 -43.44
CA CYS A 83 -9.42 41.73 -42.94
C CYS A 83 -10.04 40.34 -42.71
N LEU A 84 -9.73 39.34 -43.54
CA LEU A 84 -10.12 37.95 -43.31
C LEU A 84 -9.53 37.39 -42.00
N VAL A 85 -8.26 37.73 -41.67
CA VAL A 85 -7.65 37.34 -40.39
C VAL A 85 -8.32 38.05 -39.22
N TRP A 86 -8.58 39.35 -39.32
CA TRP A 86 -9.22 40.11 -38.25
C TRP A 86 -10.68 39.73 -37.99
N THR A 87 -11.39 39.22 -39.01
CA THR A 87 -12.75 38.68 -38.88
C THR A 87 -12.78 37.21 -38.45
N GLY A 88 -11.61 36.59 -38.22
CA GLY A 88 -11.49 35.21 -37.74
C GLY A 88 -11.70 34.14 -38.81
N VAL A 89 -11.76 34.52 -40.09
CA VAL A 89 -12.01 33.60 -41.22
C VAL A 89 -10.67 33.04 -41.73
N TYR A 90 -9.93 32.37 -40.84
CA TYR A 90 -8.53 31.97 -41.06
C TYR A 90 -8.34 31.03 -42.25
N GLN A 91 -9.25 30.07 -42.46
CA GLN A 91 -9.19 29.14 -43.59
C GLN A 91 -9.21 29.86 -44.94
N LYS A 92 -10.16 30.79 -45.13
CA LYS A 92 -10.24 31.59 -46.36
C LYS A 92 -9.03 32.52 -46.51
N ALA A 93 -8.53 33.09 -45.41
CA ALA A 93 -7.33 33.92 -45.44
C ALA A 93 -6.12 33.14 -45.97
N VAL A 94 -5.91 31.92 -45.48
CA VAL A 94 -4.80 31.05 -45.90
C VAL A 94 -4.98 30.56 -47.34
N GLU A 95 -6.17 30.14 -47.74
CA GLU A 95 -6.46 29.73 -49.13
C GLU A 95 -6.25 30.88 -50.13
N PHE A 96 -6.64 32.10 -49.74
CA PHE A 96 -6.46 33.29 -50.56
C PHE A 96 -4.98 33.70 -50.68
N TYR A 97 -4.25 33.63 -49.57
CA TYR A 97 -2.85 34.04 -49.48
C TYR A 97 -1.87 33.02 -50.08
N ALA A 98 -2.10 31.71 -49.89
CA ALA A 98 -1.18 30.65 -50.31
C ALA A 98 -0.68 30.75 -51.77
N PRO A 99 -1.53 30.94 -52.80
CA PRO A 99 -1.07 31.07 -54.19
C PRO A 99 -0.37 32.40 -54.48
N ARG A 100 -0.53 33.41 -53.62
CA ARG A 100 -0.03 34.79 -53.78
C ARG A 100 1.08 35.15 -52.80
N GLY A 101 1.51 34.19 -51.97
CA GLY A 101 2.39 34.43 -50.82
C GLY A 101 3.75 35.01 -51.19
N THR A 102 4.29 34.70 -52.38
CA THR A 102 5.58 35.25 -52.85
C THR A 102 5.55 36.76 -53.09
N GLU A 103 4.42 37.29 -53.57
CA GLU A 103 4.22 38.72 -53.83
C GLU A 103 3.71 39.44 -52.58
N LEU A 104 2.70 38.88 -51.91
CA LEU A 104 2.04 39.52 -50.78
C LEU A 104 2.91 39.58 -49.52
N ARG A 105 3.88 38.67 -49.34
CA ARG A 105 4.83 38.71 -48.21
C ARG A 105 5.76 39.93 -48.22
N GLN A 106 5.86 40.65 -49.35
CA GLN A 106 6.65 41.89 -49.45
C GLN A 106 5.93 43.07 -48.77
N ILE A 107 4.62 42.98 -48.55
CA ILE A 107 3.82 44.01 -47.88
C ILE A 107 4.03 43.86 -46.36
N ARG A 108 4.83 44.78 -45.78
CA ARG A 108 5.46 44.60 -44.46
C ARG A 108 4.51 44.28 -43.30
N TYR A 109 3.27 44.78 -43.30
CA TYR A 109 2.30 44.52 -42.23
C TYR A 109 1.63 43.15 -42.32
N LEU A 110 1.60 42.52 -43.49
CA LEU A 110 0.78 41.33 -43.74
C LEU A 110 1.32 40.02 -43.13
N PRO A 111 2.63 39.71 -43.19
CA PRO A 111 3.16 38.42 -42.73
C PRO A 111 2.81 38.05 -41.30
N ARG A 112 2.86 39.01 -40.35
CA ARG A 112 2.47 38.74 -38.95
C ARG A 112 1.02 38.27 -38.83
N HIS A 113 0.10 38.90 -39.56
CA HIS A 113 -1.31 38.54 -39.50
C HIS A 113 -1.58 37.21 -40.20
N MET A 114 -0.91 36.94 -41.31
CA MET A 114 -0.99 35.62 -41.95
C MET A 114 -0.37 34.52 -41.09
N ALA A 115 0.71 34.81 -40.37
CA ALA A 115 1.30 33.89 -39.40
C ALA A 115 0.30 33.48 -38.31
N LYS A 116 -0.51 34.44 -37.81
CA LYS A 116 -1.61 34.15 -36.89
C LYS A 116 -2.64 33.20 -37.49
N ALA A 117 -3.05 33.41 -38.74
CA ALA A 117 -3.99 32.50 -39.40
C ALA A 117 -3.44 31.07 -39.52
N TYR A 118 -2.17 30.92 -39.93
CA TYR A 118 -1.52 29.60 -39.95
C TYR A 118 -1.35 28.99 -38.56
N TYR A 119 -1.09 29.80 -37.53
CA TYR A 119 -0.99 29.33 -36.14
C TYR A 119 -2.32 28.76 -35.63
N GLU A 120 -3.44 29.45 -35.87
CA GLU A 120 -4.78 29.01 -35.47
C GLU A 120 -5.22 27.73 -36.23
N LEU A 121 -4.77 27.57 -37.48
CA LEU A 121 -4.96 26.34 -38.27
C LEU A 121 -3.97 25.21 -37.92
N ARG A 122 -3.10 25.41 -36.92
CA ARG A 122 -2.07 24.45 -36.45
C ARG A 122 -0.99 24.12 -37.50
N GLU A 123 -0.80 24.96 -38.51
CA GLU A 123 0.30 24.88 -39.47
C GLU A 123 1.55 25.60 -38.93
N TYR A 124 2.06 25.11 -37.79
CA TYR A 124 3.11 25.77 -37.02
C TYR A 124 4.42 26.06 -37.79
N PRO A 125 4.94 25.20 -38.70
CA PRO A 125 6.15 25.53 -39.45
C PRO A 125 6.01 26.78 -40.33
N LYS A 126 4.86 26.94 -41.01
CA LYS A 126 4.58 28.12 -41.83
C LYS A 126 4.28 29.35 -40.98
N ALA A 127 3.58 29.16 -39.86
CA ALA A 127 3.36 30.24 -38.90
C ALA A 127 4.71 30.79 -38.38
N LEU A 128 5.66 29.92 -38.05
CA LEU A 128 6.98 30.32 -37.57
C LEU A 128 7.78 31.08 -38.63
N GLU A 129 7.74 30.63 -39.89
CA GLU A 129 8.38 31.32 -41.02
C GLU A 129 7.85 32.76 -41.15
N LEU A 130 6.52 32.92 -41.17
CA LEU A 130 5.89 34.23 -41.36
C LEU A 130 6.01 35.15 -40.14
N TYR A 131 6.00 34.60 -38.91
CA TYR A 131 6.29 35.38 -37.71
C TYR A 131 7.74 35.89 -37.69
N ARG A 132 8.72 35.05 -38.06
CA ARG A 132 10.12 35.48 -38.22
C ARG A 132 10.27 36.55 -39.29
N LEU A 133 9.55 36.41 -40.41
CA LEU A 133 9.53 37.42 -41.47
C LEU A 133 8.94 38.74 -40.97
N GLY A 134 7.80 38.72 -40.26
CA GLY A 134 7.21 39.90 -39.64
C GLY A 134 8.18 40.60 -38.68
N LEU A 135 8.83 39.82 -37.80
CA LEU A 135 9.82 40.33 -36.85
C LEU A 135 11.09 40.88 -37.53
N SER A 136 11.44 40.38 -38.72
CA SER A 136 12.56 40.92 -39.51
C SER A 136 12.24 42.30 -40.09
N TYR A 137 10.96 42.60 -40.34
CA TYR A 137 10.53 43.92 -40.82
C TYR A 137 10.40 44.93 -39.69
N ASP A 138 9.93 44.52 -38.52
CA ASP A 138 9.86 45.36 -37.33
C ASP A 138 10.31 44.53 -36.11
N ARG A 139 11.50 44.82 -35.60
CA ARG A 139 12.07 44.13 -34.44
C ARG A 139 11.42 44.54 -33.11
N ALA A 140 10.63 45.60 -33.10
CA ALA A 140 9.85 46.04 -31.94
C ALA A 140 8.41 45.49 -31.95
N ASP A 141 8.02 44.68 -32.95
CA ASP A 141 6.68 44.11 -33.03
C ASP A 141 6.47 43.00 -31.98
N GLU A 142 5.77 43.36 -30.91
CA GLU A 142 5.48 42.46 -29.79
C GLU A 142 4.71 41.20 -30.19
N GLU A 143 3.75 41.32 -31.11
CA GLU A 143 2.88 40.22 -31.50
C GLU A 143 3.61 39.25 -32.44
N ALA A 144 4.49 39.78 -33.31
CA ALA A 144 5.38 38.93 -34.09
C ALA A 144 6.38 38.18 -33.19
N PHE A 145 6.94 38.84 -32.18
CA PHE A 145 7.85 38.21 -31.20
C PHE A 145 7.16 37.12 -30.38
N LYS A 146 6.00 37.42 -29.77
CA LYS A 146 5.18 36.44 -29.05
C LYS A 146 4.84 35.25 -29.95
N GLY A 147 4.45 35.53 -31.20
CA GLY A 147 4.18 34.53 -32.22
C GLY A 147 5.34 33.60 -32.52
N VAL A 148 6.57 34.11 -32.68
CA VAL A 148 7.79 33.29 -32.86
C VAL A 148 7.96 32.33 -31.68
N VAL A 149 7.97 32.86 -30.45
CA VAL A 149 8.28 32.08 -29.26
C VAL A 149 7.19 31.04 -28.98
N TYR A 150 5.90 31.43 -29.04
CA TYR A 150 4.79 30.50 -28.84
C TYR A 150 4.72 29.42 -29.92
N THR A 151 5.08 29.74 -31.17
CA THR A 151 5.10 28.73 -32.24
C THR A 151 6.25 27.74 -32.05
N GLN A 152 7.44 28.18 -31.65
CA GLN A 152 8.56 27.29 -31.31
C GLN A 152 8.21 26.38 -30.12
N MET A 153 7.59 26.96 -29.10
CA MET A 153 7.03 26.25 -27.95
C MET A 153 6.04 25.15 -28.38
N ARG A 154 5.12 25.43 -29.32
CA ARG A 154 4.17 24.45 -29.87
C ARG A 154 4.83 23.37 -30.74
N LEU A 155 5.94 23.68 -31.36
CA LEU A 155 6.77 22.73 -32.12
C LEU A 155 7.67 21.86 -31.23
N GLY A 156 7.74 22.13 -29.91
CA GLY A 156 8.65 21.46 -28.98
C GLY A 156 10.08 22.02 -28.98
N ASP A 157 10.36 23.10 -29.71
CA ASP A 157 11.66 23.78 -29.78
C ASP A 157 11.85 24.76 -28.60
N GLY A 158 12.02 24.21 -27.41
CA GLY A 158 12.23 24.99 -26.18
C GLY A 158 13.51 25.81 -26.16
N ALA A 159 14.60 25.20 -26.61
CA ALA A 159 15.89 25.84 -26.66
C ALA A 159 15.87 27.03 -27.63
N GLY A 160 15.24 26.88 -28.80
CA GLY A 160 15.04 27.97 -29.75
C GLY A 160 14.08 29.04 -29.25
N ALA A 161 13.02 28.68 -28.53
CA ALA A 161 12.11 29.62 -27.87
C ALA A 161 12.86 30.49 -26.84
N TYR A 162 13.67 29.86 -25.98
CA TYR A 162 14.46 30.57 -24.96
C TYR A 162 15.57 31.42 -25.59
N ALA A 163 16.24 30.92 -26.63
CA ALA A 163 17.25 31.69 -27.36
C ALA A 163 16.65 32.95 -27.99
N SER A 164 15.47 32.84 -28.61
CA SER A 164 14.76 33.99 -29.19
C SER A 164 14.36 35.01 -28.13
N TRP A 165 13.91 34.57 -26.95
CA TRP A 165 13.65 35.45 -25.82
C TRP A 165 14.93 36.13 -25.30
N LEU A 166 16.03 35.39 -25.19
CA LEU A 166 17.31 35.93 -24.71
C LEU A 166 17.89 36.98 -25.68
N GLU A 167 17.76 36.74 -26.99
CA GLU A 167 18.15 37.70 -28.02
C GLU A 167 17.32 38.99 -27.92
N ALA A 168 15.99 38.86 -27.85
CA ALA A 168 15.07 39.98 -27.65
C ALA A 168 15.38 40.81 -26.39
N LYS A 169 15.74 40.13 -25.29
CA LYS A 169 16.17 40.79 -24.05
C LYS A 169 17.49 41.55 -24.21
N LYS A 170 18.45 40.98 -24.96
CA LYS A 170 19.77 41.61 -25.21
C LYS A 170 19.67 42.83 -26.12
N THR A 171 18.80 42.80 -27.13
CA THR A 171 18.66 43.92 -28.07
C THR A 171 17.94 45.11 -27.45
N GLY A 172 17.12 44.90 -26.41
CA GLY A 172 16.41 45.97 -25.69
C GLY A 172 15.34 46.67 -26.52
N GLN A 173 14.91 46.07 -27.63
CA GLN A 173 13.96 46.67 -28.59
C GLN A 173 12.48 46.42 -28.23
N LEU A 174 12.23 45.49 -27.31
CA LEU A 174 10.89 45.12 -26.86
C LEU A 174 10.65 45.60 -25.42
N PRO A 175 9.41 46.00 -25.07
CA PRO A 175 9.09 46.48 -23.74
C PRO A 175 9.10 45.35 -22.71
N ALA A 176 9.43 45.68 -21.46
CA ALA A 176 9.56 44.71 -20.37
C ALA A 176 8.30 43.81 -20.19
N PRO A 177 7.05 44.33 -20.23
CA PRO A 177 5.86 43.47 -20.10
C PRO A 177 5.75 42.38 -21.19
N ALA A 178 6.20 42.65 -22.42
CA ALA A 178 6.18 41.66 -23.49
C ALA A 178 7.23 40.57 -23.27
N LEU A 179 8.43 40.94 -22.79
CA LEU A 179 9.49 40.01 -22.41
C LEU A 179 9.08 39.15 -21.20
N ASP A 180 8.42 39.74 -20.20
CA ASP A 180 7.97 39.05 -18.99
C ASP A 180 6.81 38.11 -19.26
N ALA A 181 5.86 38.49 -20.12
CA ALA A 181 4.76 37.61 -20.54
C ALA A 181 5.27 36.34 -21.25
N VAL A 182 6.22 36.51 -22.18
CA VAL A 182 6.83 35.37 -22.89
C VAL A 182 7.69 34.53 -21.95
N LYS A 183 8.47 35.17 -21.06
CA LYS A 183 9.26 34.45 -20.04
C LYS A 183 8.37 33.62 -19.13
N THR A 184 7.26 34.18 -18.66
CA THR A 184 6.28 33.49 -17.81
C THR A 184 5.71 32.27 -18.52
N ALA A 185 5.23 32.41 -19.76
CA ALA A 185 4.70 31.29 -20.53
C ALA A 185 5.75 30.21 -20.81
N LEU A 186 7.00 30.60 -21.04
CA LEU A 186 8.10 29.66 -21.25
C LEU A 186 8.40 28.89 -19.96
N LEU A 187 8.50 29.56 -18.82
CA LEU A 187 8.68 28.93 -17.51
C LEU A 187 7.50 28.01 -17.15
N GLU A 188 6.26 28.41 -17.44
CA GLU A 188 5.06 27.57 -17.28
C GLU A 188 5.16 26.28 -18.09
N GLN A 189 5.53 26.38 -19.37
CA GLN A 189 5.63 25.20 -20.24
C GLN A 189 6.67 24.19 -19.75
N TYR A 190 7.74 24.66 -19.09
CA TYR A 190 8.78 23.80 -18.53
C TYR A 190 8.56 23.44 -17.05
N GLY A 191 7.40 23.78 -16.47
CA GLY A 191 7.05 23.41 -15.09
C GLY A 191 7.79 24.21 -14.01
N ALA A 192 8.44 25.32 -14.38
CA ALA A 192 9.11 26.22 -13.44
C ALA A 192 8.13 27.22 -12.81
N SER A 193 7.02 26.71 -12.25
CA SER A 193 5.87 27.50 -11.78
C SER A 193 6.23 28.51 -10.69
N LEU A 194 7.26 28.22 -9.88
CA LEU A 194 7.82 29.14 -8.88
C LEU A 194 8.40 30.40 -9.51
N GLU A 195 9.29 30.23 -10.49
CA GLU A 195 9.90 31.35 -11.20
C GLU A 195 8.89 32.07 -12.08
N ALA A 196 7.98 31.32 -12.72
CA ALA A 196 6.90 31.90 -13.51
C ALA A 196 6.03 32.84 -12.66
N LEU A 197 5.66 32.44 -11.44
CA LEU A 197 4.89 33.27 -10.52
C LEU A 197 5.66 34.52 -10.09
N ALA A 198 6.96 34.40 -9.81
CA ALA A 198 7.79 35.54 -9.44
C ALA A 198 7.84 36.59 -10.57
N VAL A 199 8.12 36.14 -11.80
CA VAL A 199 8.15 37.01 -12.99
C VAL A 199 6.79 37.65 -13.24
N ALA A 200 5.71 36.87 -13.15
CA ALA A 200 4.36 37.37 -13.39
C ALA A 200 3.92 38.45 -12.39
N ARG A 201 4.35 38.35 -11.12
CA ARG A 201 4.07 39.34 -10.06
C ARG A 201 4.94 40.58 -10.19
N GLU A 202 6.25 40.42 -10.42
CA GLU A 202 7.19 41.55 -10.56
C GLU A 202 6.89 42.40 -11.82
N GLY A 203 6.57 41.75 -12.94
CA GLY A 203 6.30 42.41 -14.21
C GLY A 203 4.91 43.05 -14.34
N SER A 204 4.03 42.91 -13.34
CA SER A 204 2.62 43.36 -13.39
C SER A 204 1.86 42.89 -14.65
N ALA A 205 2.27 41.76 -15.23
CA ALA A 205 1.84 41.29 -16.55
C ALA A 205 0.93 40.04 -16.50
N GLY A 206 0.78 39.41 -15.33
CA GLY A 206 -0.09 38.24 -15.16
C GLY A 206 -1.56 38.60 -15.06
N ARG A 207 -2.43 37.92 -15.82
CA ARG A 207 -3.89 38.01 -15.60
C ARG A 207 -4.24 37.39 -14.24
N PRO A 208 -5.27 37.89 -13.51
CA PRO A 208 -5.65 37.33 -12.21
C PRO A 208 -5.87 35.81 -12.22
N ASP A 209 -6.44 35.25 -13.28
CA ASP A 209 -6.68 33.81 -13.42
C ASP A 209 -5.38 33.02 -13.63
N GLN A 210 -4.44 33.58 -14.41
CA GLN A 210 -3.13 32.98 -14.63
C GLN A 210 -2.31 32.95 -13.34
N LEU A 211 -2.32 34.06 -12.58
CA LEU A 211 -1.67 34.15 -11.28
C LEU A 211 -2.25 33.12 -10.30
N ARG A 212 -3.58 32.94 -10.28
CA ARG A 212 -4.23 31.91 -9.45
C ARG A 212 -3.83 30.49 -9.84
N SER A 213 -3.73 30.19 -11.14
CA SER A 213 -3.22 28.88 -11.60
C SER A 213 -1.77 28.66 -11.17
N LEU A 214 -0.90 29.66 -11.35
CA LEU A 214 0.50 29.60 -10.98
C LEU A 214 0.72 29.42 -9.47
N GLU A 215 -0.12 30.05 -8.64
CA GLU A 215 -0.14 29.84 -7.19
C GLU A 215 -0.44 28.38 -6.83
N LEU A 216 -1.41 27.76 -7.50
CA LEU A 216 -1.73 26.35 -7.29
C LEU A 216 -0.63 25.43 -7.82
N ASP A 217 -0.10 25.71 -9.02
CA ASP A 217 0.99 24.93 -9.61
C ASP A 217 2.25 24.97 -8.74
N ARG A 218 2.53 26.11 -8.10
CA ARG A 218 3.59 26.22 -7.10
C ARG A 218 3.36 25.30 -5.90
N ALA A 219 2.15 25.28 -5.36
CA ALA A 219 1.83 24.41 -4.23
C ALA A 219 1.98 22.93 -4.60
N VAL A 220 1.55 22.54 -5.81
CA VAL A 220 1.77 21.18 -6.35
C VAL A 220 3.27 20.87 -6.52
N THR A 221 4.10 21.83 -6.95
CA THR A 221 5.56 21.65 -7.01
C THR A 221 6.15 21.44 -5.62
N LYS A 222 5.72 22.20 -4.62
CA LYS A 222 6.13 22.00 -3.21
C LYS A 222 5.74 20.62 -2.70
N LEU A 223 4.53 20.15 -3.05
CA LEU A 223 4.07 18.80 -2.72
C LEU A 223 5.03 17.73 -3.28
N ARG A 224 5.44 17.88 -4.55
CA ARG A 224 6.40 16.97 -5.22
C ARG A 224 7.78 16.97 -4.55
N TRP A 225 8.20 18.09 -3.96
CA TRP A 225 9.44 18.20 -3.20
C TRP A 225 9.33 17.74 -1.74
N GLY A 226 8.17 17.23 -1.31
CA GLY A 226 7.96 16.77 0.06
C GLY A 226 7.69 17.89 1.07
N LEU A 227 7.54 19.14 0.63
CA LEU A 227 7.14 20.29 1.46
C LEU A 227 5.62 20.29 1.66
N VAL A 228 5.10 19.19 2.19
CA VAL A 228 3.66 18.89 2.22
C VAL A 228 2.88 19.88 3.07
N ASP A 229 3.42 20.28 4.24
CA ASP A 229 2.73 21.23 5.13
C ASP A 229 2.61 22.63 4.50
N GLU A 230 3.65 23.09 3.80
CA GLU A 230 3.61 24.36 3.07
C GLU A 230 2.64 24.30 1.89
N ALA A 231 2.63 23.18 1.14
CA ALA A 231 1.70 22.97 0.05
C ALA A 231 0.24 22.99 0.54
N ILE A 232 -0.04 22.30 1.65
CA ILE A 232 -1.36 22.29 2.29
C ILE A 232 -1.80 23.71 2.63
N ALA A 233 -0.96 24.50 3.31
CA ALA A 233 -1.31 25.86 3.72
C ALA A 233 -1.60 26.77 2.52
N GLU A 234 -0.84 26.64 1.42
CA GLU A 234 -1.09 27.40 0.20
C GLU A 234 -2.38 27.00 -0.51
N ILE A 235 -2.68 25.69 -0.60
CA ILE A 235 -3.92 25.20 -1.20
C ILE A 235 -5.14 25.60 -0.37
N GLU A 236 -5.05 25.55 0.96
CA GLU A 236 -6.10 26.02 1.87
C GLU A 236 -6.39 27.51 1.66
N ALA A 237 -5.36 28.34 1.46
CA ALA A 237 -5.54 29.76 1.17
C ALA A 237 -6.24 30.01 -0.17
N VAL A 238 -6.02 29.15 -1.18
CA VAL A 238 -6.76 29.19 -2.45
C VAL A 238 -8.22 28.79 -2.24
N LEU A 239 -8.48 27.69 -1.54
CA LEU A 239 -9.83 27.18 -1.27
C LEU A 239 -10.66 28.11 -0.36
N LEU A 240 -10.01 28.89 0.51
CA LEU A 240 -10.69 29.90 1.31
C LEU A 240 -11.27 31.03 0.44
N LYS A 241 -10.56 31.42 -0.62
CA LYS A 241 -10.99 32.46 -1.56
C LYS A 241 -11.98 31.93 -2.59
N ASP A 242 -11.82 30.69 -3.01
CA ASP A 242 -12.66 30.02 -4.00
C ASP A 242 -12.97 28.57 -3.57
N PRO A 243 -13.98 28.37 -2.71
CA PRO A 243 -14.37 27.04 -2.24
C PRO A 243 -14.85 26.10 -3.36
N GLY A 244 -15.27 26.66 -4.50
CA GLY A 244 -15.74 25.91 -5.67
C GLY A 244 -14.61 25.40 -6.57
N ASN A 245 -13.35 25.75 -6.29
CA ASN A 245 -12.21 25.35 -7.11
C ASN A 245 -11.92 23.85 -6.98
N LEU A 246 -12.50 23.04 -7.87
CA LEU A 246 -12.35 21.59 -7.85
C LEU A 246 -10.91 21.14 -8.08
N ARG A 247 -10.14 21.84 -8.92
CA ARG A 247 -8.72 21.51 -9.13
C ARG A 247 -7.93 21.64 -7.83
N ALA A 248 -8.04 22.78 -7.16
CA ALA A 248 -7.40 23.00 -5.86
C ALA A 248 -7.88 22.00 -4.81
N ARG A 249 -9.17 21.64 -4.82
CA ARG A 249 -9.72 20.62 -3.90
C ARG A 249 -9.15 19.23 -4.17
N GLY A 250 -8.98 18.85 -5.43
CA GLY A 250 -8.29 17.62 -5.80
C GLY A 250 -6.85 17.60 -5.28
N ASP A 251 -6.12 18.70 -5.50
CA ASP A 251 -4.72 18.83 -5.06
C ASP A 251 -4.62 18.77 -3.54
N TYR A 252 -5.61 19.35 -2.85
CA TYR A 252 -5.75 19.26 -1.39
C TYR A 252 -5.97 17.82 -0.91
N ILE A 253 -6.85 17.05 -1.56
CA ILE A 253 -7.07 15.61 -1.25
C ILE A 253 -5.74 14.85 -1.39
N SER A 254 -4.99 15.10 -2.46
CA SER A 254 -3.69 14.47 -2.70
C SER A 254 -2.64 14.86 -1.66
N ALA A 255 -2.67 16.12 -1.22
CA ALA A 255 -1.78 16.64 -0.18
C ALA A 255 -2.08 16.05 1.20
N LEU A 256 -3.36 15.98 1.58
CA LEU A 256 -3.81 15.35 2.82
C LEU A 256 -3.43 13.86 2.86
N ARG A 257 -3.58 13.15 1.72
CA ARG A 257 -3.13 11.77 1.57
C ARG A 257 -1.62 11.63 1.78
N GLN A 258 -0.79 12.55 1.26
CA GLN A 258 0.66 12.50 1.47
C GLN A 258 1.07 12.81 2.91
N LYS A 259 0.21 13.52 3.65
CA LYS A 259 0.42 13.86 5.07
C LYS A 259 -0.21 12.83 6.02
N ASP A 260 -0.62 11.67 5.52
CA ASP A 260 -1.29 10.61 6.30
C ASP A 260 -2.62 11.06 6.94
N ARG A 261 -3.22 12.16 6.48
CA ARG A 261 -4.52 12.69 6.94
C ARG A 261 -5.67 12.10 6.13
N MET A 262 -5.73 10.77 6.09
CA MET A 262 -6.62 10.02 5.18
C MET A 262 -8.11 10.29 5.42
N GLN A 263 -8.52 10.40 6.68
CA GLN A 263 -9.92 10.72 7.00
C GLN A 263 -10.31 12.11 6.48
N ASP A 264 -9.38 13.08 6.52
CA ASP A 264 -9.62 14.43 6.05
C ASP A 264 -9.68 14.46 4.52
N ALA A 265 -8.80 13.70 3.86
CA ALA A 265 -8.82 13.52 2.41
C ALA A 265 -10.18 12.99 1.93
N LEU A 266 -10.73 11.96 2.61
CA LEU A 266 -12.06 11.42 2.28
C LEU A 266 -13.20 12.42 2.53
N ARG A 267 -13.12 13.24 3.59
CA ARG A 267 -14.11 14.33 3.81
C ARG A 267 -14.07 15.37 2.69
N GLN A 268 -12.88 15.74 2.21
CA GLN A 268 -12.74 16.66 1.08
C GLN A 268 -13.22 16.04 -0.23
N PHE A 269 -13.05 14.73 -0.41
CA PHE A 269 -13.58 14.00 -1.54
C PHE A 269 -15.11 13.96 -1.56
N ASP A 270 -15.76 13.81 -0.41
CA ASP A 270 -17.22 13.90 -0.32
C ASP A 270 -17.74 15.27 -0.80
N ILE A 271 -17.06 16.36 -0.44
CA ILE A 271 -17.39 17.70 -0.94
C ILE A 271 -17.14 17.80 -2.44
N TYR A 272 -16.02 17.26 -2.94
CA TYR A 272 -15.73 17.22 -4.38
C TYR A 272 -16.87 16.55 -5.14
N ARG A 273 -17.34 15.38 -4.67
CA ARG A 273 -18.38 14.58 -5.32
C ARG A 273 -19.74 15.27 -5.38
N GLN A 274 -20.05 16.17 -4.44
CA GLN A 274 -21.30 16.95 -4.45
C GLN A 274 -21.40 17.91 -5.65
N SER A 275 -20.28 18.25 -6.31
CA SER A 275 -20.30 19.07 -7.52
C SER A 275 -20.95 18.37 -8.72
N GLY A 276 -21.01 17.03 -8.73
CA GLY A 276 -21.47 16.23 -9.87
C GLY A 276 -20.46 16.14 -11.02
N GLU A 277 -19.31 16.80 -10.92
CA GLU A 277 -18.28 16.78 -11.95
C GLU A 277 -17.52 15.45 -11.97
N PRO A 278 -17.02 14.99 -13.14
CA PRO A 278 -16.17 13.81 -13.25
C PRO A 278 -14.93 13.93 -12.36
N VAL A 279 -14.62 12.86 -11.63
CA VAL A 279 -13.45 12.81 -10.74
C VAL A 279 -12.20 12.45 -11.56
N PRO A 280 -11.15 13.29 -11.58
CA PRO A 280 -9.90 13.00 -12.27
C PRO A 280 -9.19 11.77 -11.69
N TRP A 281 -8.39 11.09 -12.51
CA TRP A 281 -7.69 9.85 -12.12
C TRP A 281 -6.80 10.04 -10.88
N TRP A 282 -6.08 11.16 -10.78
CA TRP A 282 -5.14 11.42 -9.67
C TRP A 282 -5.86 11.68 -8.34
N VAL A 283 -7.10 12.20 -8.38
CA VAL A 283 -7.98 12.30 -7.20
C VAL A 283 -8.49 10.91 -6.81
N ASN A 284 -8.94 10.10 -7.78
CA ASN A 284 -9.33 8.71 -7.50
C ASN A 284 -8.16 7.90 -6.91
N GLN A 285 -6.92 8.14 -7.35
CA GLN A 285 -5.74 7.50 -6.80
C GLN A 285 -5.52 7.87 -5.33
N ALA A 286 -5.54 9.16 -5.00
CA ALA A 286 -5.40 9.60 -3.60
C ALA A 286 -6.52 9.07 -2.70
N VAL A 287 -7.75 8.94 -3.22
CA VAL A 287 -8.89 8.36 -2.50
C VAL A 287 -8.71 6.85 -2.30
N ALA A 288 -8.23 6.13 -3.32
CA ALA A 288 -7.91 4.71 -3.22
C ALA A 288 -6.85 4.45 -2.15
N ASP A 289 -5.75 5.21 -2.18
CA ASP A 289 -4.67 5.15 -1.18
C ASP A 289 -5.22 5.41 0.24
N ALA A 290 -6.09 6.41 0.40
CA ALA A 290 -6.71 6.74 1.69
C ALA A 290 -7.63 5.62 2.21
N HIS A 291 -8.40 4.97 1.34
CA HIS A 291 -9.22 3.83 1.70
C HIS A 291 -8.36 2.63 2.14
N LEU A 292 -7.33 2.30 1.38
CA LEU A 292 -6.42 1.20 1.70
C LEU A 292 -5.73 1.43 3.04
N TYR A 293 -5.19 2.64 3.26
CA TYR A 293 -4.55 3.04 4.51
C TYR A 293 -5.50 2.95 5.72
N LEU A 294 -6.78 3.22 5.53
CA LEU A 294 -7.81 3.12 6.57
C LEU A 294 -8.42 1.71 6.68
N HIS A 295 -7.74 0.70 6.16
CA HIS A 295 -8.13 -0.71 6.26
C HIS A 295 -9.47 -1.03 5.55
N ARG A 296 -9.73 -0.33 4.41
CA ARG A 296 -10.93 -0.46 3.56
C ARG A 296 -10.55 -0.90 2.12
N PRO A 297 -10.03 -2.12 1.94
CA PRO A 297 -9.47 -2.59 0.68
C PRO A 297 -10.53 -2.77 -0.43
N GLU A 298 -11.78 -3.13 -0.10
CA GLU A 298 -12.85 -3.28 -1.10
C GLU A 298 -13.19 -1.94 -1.74
N GLU A 299 -13.28 -0.86 -0.96
CA GLU A 299 -13.47 0.48 -1.48
C GLU A 299 -12.25 0.96 -2.26
N ALA A 300 -11.03 0.66 -1.78
CA ALA A 300 -9.81 0.98 -2.49
C ALA A 300 -9.76 0.32 -3.89
N GLU A 301 -10.19 -0.95 -4.00
CA GLU A 301 -10.27 -1.66 -5.28
C GLU A 301 -11.09 -0.88 -6.32
N ILE A 302 -12.26 -0.38 -5.91
CA ILE A 302 -13.17 0.36 -6.79
C ILE A 302 -12.47 1.60 -7.36
N TYR A 303 -11.78 2.36 -6.52
CA TYR A 303 -11.13 3.59 -6.96
C TYR A 303 -9.86 3.34 -7.76
N TYR A 304 -9.03 2.35 -7.41
CA TYR A 304 -7.88 1.98 -8.26
C TYR A 304 -8.32 1.49 -9.64
N ARG A 305 -9.42 0.74 -9.74
CA ARG A 305 -9.99 0.34 -11.04
C ARG A 305 -10.41 1.56 -11.88
N LYS A 306 -11.02 2.59 -11.27
CA LYS A 306 -11.33 3.86 -11.96
C LYS A 306 -10.07 4.59 -12.45
N VAL A 307 -8.97 4.53 -11.70
CA VAL A 307 -7.68 5.06 -12.18
C VAL A 307 -7.24 4.32 -13.43
N LEU A 308 -7.32 2.98 -13.43
CA LEU A 308 -6.92 2.15 -14.57
C LEU A 308 -7.85 2.22 -15.78
N GLU A 309 -9.10 2.68 -15.62
CA GLU A 309 -10.00 3.01 -16.74
C GLU A 309 -9.48 4.23 -17.52
N ALA A 310 -8.92 5.22 -16.82
CA ALA A 310 -8.34 6.43 -17.43
C ALA A 310 -6.88 6.24 -17.86
N GLU A 311 -6.10 5.53 -17.05
CA GLU A 311 -4.65 5.28 -17.23
C GLU A 311 -4.35 3.77 -17.14
N PRO A 312 -4.59 3.00 -18.21
CA PRO A 312 -4.48 1.53 -18.19
C PRO A 312 -3.07 1.00 -17.88
N GLU A 313 -2.03 1.82 -18.04
CA GLU A 313 -0.64 1.45 -17.77
C GLU A 313 -0.08 2.15 -16.53
N SER A 314 -0.94 2.65 -15.64
CA SER A 314 -0.51 3.24 -14.36
C SER A 314 0.14 2.18 -13.46
N PHE A 315 1.47 2.28 -13.31
CA PHE A 315 2.24 1.45 -12.37
C PHE A 315 1.72 1.62 -10.94
N THR A 316 1.53 2.86 -10.48
CA THR A 316 1.10 3.15 -9.10
C THR A 316 -0.28 2.58 -8.78
N ALA A 317 -1.26 2.71 -9.67
CA ALA A 317 -2.60 2.15 -9.43
C ALA A 317 -2.60 0.61 -9.49
N THR A 318 -1.78 0.03 -10.36
CA THR A 318 -1.59 -1.43 -10.43
C THR A 318 -0.91 -1.93 -9.15
N MET A 319 0.09 -1.21 -8.63
CA MET A 319 0.74 -1.51 -7.35
C MET A 319 -0.24 -1.39 -6.17
N GLY A 320 -1.13 -0.39 -6.20
CA GLY A 320 -2.22 -0.26 -5.23
C GLY A 320 -3.17 -1.46 -5.21
N LEU A 321 -3.56 -1.97 -6.39
CA LEU A 321 -4.35 -3.21 -6.48
C LEU A 321 -3.61 -4.44 -5.96
N TYR A 322 -2.29 -4.52 -6.15
CA TYR A 322 -1.49 -5.61 -5.58
C TYR A 322 -1.60 -5.62 -4.05
N TYR A 323 -1.46 -4.46 -3.40
CA TYR A 323 -1.61 -4.37 -1.94
C TYR A 323 -3.05 -4.66 -1.50
N VAL A 324 -4.06 -4.18 -2.23
CA VAL A 324 -5.47 -4.53 -1.97
C VAL A 324 -5.68 -6.04 -2.00
N TYR A 325 -5.20 -6.74 -3.03
CA TYR A 325 -5.38 -8.19 -3.12
C TYR A 325 -4.54 -8.95 -2.10
N THR A 326 -3.41 -8.40 -1.65
CA THR A 326 -2.63 -8.96 -0.54
C THR A 326 -3.37 -8.82 0.79
N ASP A 327 -3.95 -7.65 1.10
CA ASP A 327 -4.79 -7.41 2.28
C ASP A 327 -6.05 -8.29 2.30
N LEU A 328 -6.66 -8.50 1.13
CA LEU A 328 -7.80 -9.38 0.94
C LEU A 328 -7.41 -10.87 0.89
N ARG A 329 -6.10 -11.19 0.93
CA ARG A 329 -5.55 -12.54 0.78
C ARG A 329 -6.03 -13.26 -0.50
N GLN A 330 -6.26 -12.50 -1.56
CA GLN A 330 -6.60 -13.01 -2.89
C GLN A 330 -5.31 -13.24 -3.69
N TRP A 331 -4.55 -14.26 -3.29
CA TRP A 331 -3.17 -14.49 -3.73
C TRP A 331 -3.01 -14.63 -5.24
N GLU A 332 -3.97 -15.27 -5.93
CA GLU A 332 -3.94 -15.41 -7.38
C GLU A 332 -4.10 -14.07 -8.09
N LYS A 333 -4.98 -13.19 -7.58
CA LYS A 333 -5.14 -11.84 -8.14
C LYS A 333 -3.93 -10.95 -7.83
N ALA A 334 -3.33 -11.11 -6.65
CA ALA A 334 -2.09 -10.42 -6.31
C ALA A 334 -0.96 -10.83 -7.25
N GLU A 335 -0.82 -12.13 -7.55
CA GLU A 335 0.17 -12.67 -8.49
C GLU A 335 -0.06 -12.16 -9.93
N GLN A 336 -1.30 -12.18 -10.42
CA GLN A 336 -1.67 -11.57 -11.71
C GLN A 336 -1.32 -10.08 -11.78
N THR A 337 -1.42 -9.37 -10.66
CA THR A 337 -1.09 -7.94 -10.59
C THR A 337 0.43 -7.72 -10.64
N ILE A 338 1.23 -8.60 -10.03
CA ILE A 338 2.70 -8.61 -10.18
C ILE A 338 3.10 -8.86 -11.63
N GLU A 339 2.48 -9.83 -12.31
CA GLU A 339 2.74 -10.10 -13.73
C GLU A 339 2.43 -8.89 -14.62
N ARG A 340 1.36 -8.15 -14.30
CA ARG A 340 1.04 -6.90 -15.00
C ARG A 340 2.07 -5.81 -14.73
N LEU A 341 2.57 -5.67 -13.50
CA LEU A 341 3.63 -4.72 -13.16
C LEU A 341 4.92 -5.05 -13.93
N ASP A 342 5.29 -6.33 -14.04
CA ASP A 342 6.41 -6.77 -14.87
C ASP A 342 6.25 -6.34 -16.34
N ALA A 343 5.06 -6.54 -16.90
CA ALA A 343 4.78 -6.14 -18.28
C ALA A 343 4.89 -4.63 -18.50
N ILE A 344 4.46 -3.82 -17.52
CA ILE A 344 4.61 -2.35 -17.54
C ILE A 344 6.10 -1.97 -17.52
N VAL A 345 6.86 -2.49 -16.55
CA VAL A 345 8.30 -2.17 -16.40
C VAL A 345 9.12 -2.61 -17.62
N GLU A 346 8.82 -3.77 -18.20
CA GLU A 346 9.49 -4.22 -19.44
C GLU A 346 9.13 -3.36 -20.66
N LYS A 347 7.92 -2.80 -20.71
CA LYS A 347 7.54 -1.85 -21.76
C LYS A 347 8.30 -0.53 -21.59
N GLU A 348 8.39 0.00 -20.37
CA GLU A 348 9.17 1.20 -20.06
C GLU A 348 10.65 1.04 -20.43
N LYS A 349 11.25 -0.11 -20.06
CA LYS A 349 12.62 -0.46 -20.43
C LYS A 349 12.84 -0.45 -21.95
N LYS A 350 11.91 -1.01 -22.73
CA LYS A 350 11.98 -1.02 -24.20
C LYS A 350 11.83 0.38 -24.78
N ALA A 351 11.00 1.23 -24.19
CA ALA A 351 10.85 2.63 -24.62
C ALA A 351 12.15 3.43 -24.46
N LEU A 352 12.89 3.19 -23.37
CA LEU A 352 14.19 3.84 -23.12
C LEU A 352 15.27 3.53 -24.17
N ALA A 353 15.14 2.46 -24.95
CA ALA A 353 16.10 2.18 -26.03
C ALA A 353 16.06 3.25 -27.14
N TRP A 354 14.97 4.02 -27.22
CA TRP A 354 14.73 5.05 -28.23
C TRP A 354 14.43 6.43 -27.62
N ASP A 355 14.43 6.53 -26.28
CA ASP A 355 14.12 7.73 -25.52
C ASP A 355 15.29 8.11 -24.59
N GLU A 356 15.98 9.21 -24.90
CA GLU A 356 17.09 9.76 -24.10
C GLU A 356 16.61 10.55 -22.87
N SER A 357 15.30 10.57 -22.58
CA SER A 357 14.72 11.28 -21.45
C SER A 357 15.27 10.79 -20.11
N ILE A 358 15.96 11.69 -19.40
CA ILE A 358 16.44 11.46 -18.04
C ILE A 358 15.28 11.13 -17.08
N LEU A 359 14.14 11.80 -17.24
CA LEU A 359 12.94 11.59 -16.42
C LEU A 359 12.33 10.20 -16.65
N ALA A 360 12.24 9.76 -17.90
CA ALA A 360 11.76 8.42 -18.23
C ALA A 360 12.66 7.35 -17.60
N ARG A 361 13.99 7.56 -17.68
CA ARG A 361 14.97 6.64 -17.07
C ARG A 361 14.86 6.60 -15.55
N GLN A 362 14.70 7.76 -14.90
CA GLN A 362 14.50 7.83 -13.45
C GLN A 362 13.22 7.12 -13.01
N ARG A 363 12.11 7.33 -13.73
CA ARG A 363 10.84 6.66 -13.46
C ARG A 363 10.98 5.14 -13.58
N TYR A 364 11.53 4.65 -14.69
CA TYR A 364 11.79 3.23 -14.90
C TYR A 364 12.61 2.61 -13.76
N LEU A 365 13.68 3.27 -13.33
CA LEU A 365 14.51 2.77 -12.23
C LEU A 365 13.74 2.73 -10.92
N ALA A 366 12.92 3.74 -10.63
CA ALA A 366 12.08 3.76 -9.44
C ALA A 366 11.02 2.64 -9.45
N ASP A 367 10.30 2.49 -10.57
CA ASP A 367 9.26 1.47 -10.75
C ASP A 367 9.88 0.06 -10.72
N SER A 368 11.03 -0.14 -11.37
CA SER A 368 11.80 -1.39 -11.34
C SER A 368 12.28 -1.76 -9.92
N ASN A 369 12.89 -0.81 -9.19
CA ASN A 369 13.37 -1.06 -7.83
C ASN A 369 12.21 -1.33 -6.86
N SER A 370 11.09 -0.61 -7.02
CA SER A 370 9.87 -0.87 -6.25
C SER A 370 9.36 -2.28 -6.52
N LEU A 371 9.30 -2.72 -7.78
CA LEU A 371 8.81 -4.04 -8.15
C LEU A 371 9.71 -5.17 -7.62
N ILE A 372 11.04 -5.00 -7.66
CA ILE A 372 12.00 -5.95 -7.08
C ILE A 372 11.71 -6.13 -5.58
N SER A 373 11.63 -5.02 -4.84
CA SER A 373 11.34 -5.07 -3.41
C SER A 373 9.99 -5.73 -3.13
N THR A 374 8.94 -5.34 -3.88
CA THR A 374 7.59 -5.90 -3.74
C THR A 374 7.56 -7.41 -3.99
N LYS A 375 8.30 -7.93 -4.97
CA LYS A 375 8.37 -9.37 -5.24
C LYS A 375 8.99 -10.15 -4.07
N GLY A 376 10.04 -9.60 -3.46
CA GLY A 376 10.61 -10.16 -2.24
C GLY A 376 9.60 -10.21 -1.09
N TRP A 377 8.90 -9.10 -0.84
CA TRP A 377 7.82 -9.03 0.15
C TRP A 377 6.66 -9.97 -0.16
N PHE A 378 6.31 -10.17 -1.44
CA PHE A 378 5.26 -11.10 -1.84
C PHE A 378 5.62 -12.56 -1.52
N LEU A 379 6.89 -12.95 -1.69
CA LEU A 379 7.36 -14.28 -1.24
C LEU A 379 7.17 -14.44 0.27
N LEU A 380 7.50 -13.40 1.03
CA LEU A 380 7.35 -13.33 2.47
C LEU A 380 5.88 -13.47 2.90
N TYR A 381 4.96 -12.69 2.30
CA TYR A 381 3.53 -12.77 2.60
C TYR A 381 2.90 -14.11 2.22
N ARG A 382 3.51 -14.88 1.31
CA ARG A 382 3.11 -16.26 0.99
C ARG A 382 3.82 -17.32 1.83
N ASP A 383 4.44 -16.94 2.95
CA ASP A 383 5.23 -17.82 3.81
C ASP A 383 6.38 -18.55 3.09
N ARG A 384 6.83 -18.08 1.92
CA ARG A 384 7.96 -18.64 1.17
C ARG A 384 9.28 -18.04 1.66
N LEU A 385 9.51 -18.06 2.98
CA LEU A 385 10.59 -17.32 3.64
C LEU A 385 11.98 -17.75 3.17
N LYS A 386 12.19 -19.04 2.87
CA LYS A 386 13.47 -19.53 2.34
C LYS A 386 13.78 -18.95 0.96
N GLU A 387 12.76 -18.83 0.12
CA GLU A 387 12.90 -18.27 -1.23
C GLU A 387 13.03 -16.75 -1.16
N GLY A 388 12.27 -16.10 -0.28
CA GLY A 388 12.41 -14.67 0.02
C GLY A 388 13.81 -14.32 0.52
N GLN A 389 14.40 -15.16 1.38
CA GLN A 389 15.78 -14.98 1.82
C GLN A 389 16.76 -15.02 0.64
N ALA A 390 16.69 -16.07 -0.18
CA ALA A 390 17.55 -16.22 -1.35
C ALA A 390 17.36 -15.06 -2.36
N TYR A 391 16.11 -14.58 -2.50
CA TYR A 391 15.76 -13.45 -3.35
C TYR A 391 16.41 -12.14 -2.85
N PHE A 392 16.25 -11.80 -1.57
CA PHE A 392 16.85 -10.60 -1.01
C PHE A 392 18.38 -10.69 -0.95
N ASP A 393 18.95 -11.85 -0.61
CA ASP A 393 20.40 -12.08 -0.62
C ASP A 393 20.99 -11.82 -2.02
N TYR A 394 20.30 -12.26 -3.09
CA TYR A 394 20.73 -12.04 -4.48
C TYR A 394 20.78 -10.54 -4.83
N TYR A 395 19.69 -9.81 -4.63
CA TYR A 395 19.64 -8.39 -5.02
C TYR A 395 20.49 -7.50 -4.10
N LEU A 396 20.61 -7.86 -2.82
CA LEU A 396 21.44 -7.11 -1.88
C LEU A 396 22.93 -7.25 -2.21
N ALA A 397 23.37 -8.37 -2.83
CA ALA A 397 24.74 -8.51 -3.31
C ALA A 397 25.09 -7.52 -4.42
N GLU A 398 24.11 -7.09 -5.23
CA GLU A 398 24.29 -6.08 -6.28
C GLU A 398 24.10 -4.63 -5.74
N ALA A 399 23.23 -4.44 -4.74
CA ALA A 399 22.85 -3.15 -4.20
C ALA A 399 23.01 -3.08 -2.67
N ALA A 400 24.24 -3.28 -2.19
CA ALA A 400 24.53 -3.43 -0.76
C ALA A 400 24.13 -2.24 0.14
N SER A 401 23.85 -1.05 -0.39
CA SER A 401 23.38 0.11 0.38
C SER A 401 21.87 0.35 0.30
N ASP A 402 21.12 -0.49 -0.41
CA ASP A 402 19.66 -0.33 -0.52
C ASP A 402 18.97 -0.72 0.79
N THR A 403 18.37 0.27 1.45
CA THR A 403 17.73 0.09 2.76
C THR A 403 16.44 -0.74 2.67
N GLY A 404 15.73 -0.69 1.54
CA GLY A 404 14.50 -1.46 1.32
C GLY A 404 14.75 -2.95 1.21
N LEU A 405 15.75 -3.36 0.44
CA LEU A 405 16.17 -4.77 0.30
C LEU A 405 16.72 -5.32 1.63
N ARG A 406 17.54 -4.52 2.34
CA ARG A 406 18.01 -4.88 3.69
C ARG A 406 16.87 -5.05 4.67
N SER A 407 15.86 -4.18 4.61
CA SER A 407 14.67 -4.27 5.45
C SER A 407 13.90 -5.56 5.18
N GLY A 408 13.73 -5.93 3.90
CA GLY A 408 13.12 -7.19 3.50
C GLY A 408 13.89 -8.41 4.03
N LEU A 409 15.22 -8.40 3.96
CA LEU A 409 16.07 -9.45 4.52
C LEU A 409 15.99 -9.51 6.06
N ALA A 410 15.98 -8.35 6.72
CA ALA A 410 15.84 -8.26 8.17
C ALA A 410 14.53 -8.89 8.66
N HIS A 411 13.40 -8.56 8.02
CA HIS A 411 12.11 -9.16 8.31
C HIS A 411 12.09 -10.65 7.96
N THR A 412 12.77 -11.06 6.89
CA THR A 412 12.93 -12.48 6.56
C THR A 412 13.62 -13.22 7.71
N TYR A 413 14.71 -12.69 8.25
CA TYR A 413 15.39 -13.30 9.40
C TYR A 413 14.50 -13.31 10.65
N LEU A 414 13.79 -12.23 10.93
CA LEU A 414 12.86 -12.16 12.06
C LEU A 414 11.77 -13.25 11.96
N TRP A 415 11.13 -13.40 10.80
CA TRP A 415 10.06 -14.38 10.57
C TRP A 415 10.58 -15.82 10.46
N ARG A 416 11.87 -16.01 10.19
CA ARG A 416 12.56 -17.30 10.25
C ARG A 416 13.05 -17.68 11.66
N HIS A 417 12.73 -16.86 12.66
CA HIS A 417 13.17 -17.00 14.06
C HIS A 417 14.67 -16.75 14.31
N TRP A 418 15.28 -15.85 13.54
CA TRP A 418 16.66 -15.39 13.72
C TRP A 418 16.73 -13.89 14.06
N PRO A 419 16.17 -13.46 15.21
CA PRO A 419 16.06 -12.05 15.54
C PRO A 419 17.41 -11.36 15.75
N ARG A 420 18.49 -12.05 16.14
CA ARG A 420 19.83 -11.43 16.23
C ARG A 420 20.38 -11.07 14.84
N ARG A 421 20.15 -11.92 13.84
CA ARG A 421 20.48 -11.58 12.43
C ARG A 421 19.62 -10.44 11.90
N ALA A 422 18.34 -10.40 12.28
CA ALA A 422 17.46 -9.28 11.94
C ALA A 422 17.99 -7.97 12.53
N LEU A 423 18.42 -8.00 13.80
CA LEU A 423 18.97 -6.83 14.50
C LEU A 423 20.19 -6.26 13.76
N GLU A 424 21.13 -7.11 13.33
CA GLU A 424 22.28 -6.68 12.55
C GLU A 424 21.88 -5.89 11.29
N GLN A 425 20.89 -6.37 10.53
CA GLN A 425 20.42 -5.71 9.32
C GLN A 425 19.71 -4.38 9.63
N PHE A 426 18.85 -4.35 10.66
CA PHE A 426 18.17 -3.11 11.06
C PHE A 426 19.14 -2.05 11.60
N GLU A 427 20.21 -2.45 12.29
CA GLU A 427 21.25 -1.54 12.77
C GLU A 427 22.08 -0.94 11.63
N VAL A 428 22.39 -1.73 10.60
CA VAL A 428 22.99 -1.20 9.36
C VAL A 428 22.04 -0.21 8.70
N ASN A 429 20.75 -0.54 8.59
CA ASN A 429 19.74 0.38 8.04
C ASN A 429 19.62 1.67 8.83
N ARG A 430 19.64 1.60 10.17
CA ARG A 430 19.63 2.79 11.05
C ARG A 430 20.83 3.71 10.81
N THR A 431 21.98 3.14 10.41
CA THR A 431 23.18 3.91 10.06
C THR A 431 23.08 4.54 8.66
N LEU A 432 22.50 3.83 7.70
CA LEU A 432 22.34 4.29 6.31
C LEU A 432 21.25 5.35 6.17
N ASP A 433 20.10 5.14 6.81
CA ASP A 433 18.97 6.07 6.85
C ASP A 433 18.37 6.13 8.26
N PRO A 434 18.87 7.04 9.12
CA PRO A 434 18.39 7.19 10.49
C PRO A 434 16.95 7.69 10.61
N LEU A 435 16.34 8.17 9.52
CA LEU A 435 14.99 8.77 9.52
C LEU A 435 13.94 7.87 8.86
N ASP A 436 14.33 6.71 8.32
CA ASP A 436 13.39 5.75 7.75
C ASP A 436 12.53 5.09 8.84
N THR A 437 11.32 5.62 9.00
CA THR A 437 10.33 5.13 9.96
C THR A 437 10.03 3.65 9.80
N LYS A 438 10.03 3.09 8.57
CA LYS A 438 9.71 1.66 8.37
C LYS A 438 10.79 0.77 8.96
N ASN A 439 12.06 1.13 8.77
CA ASN A 439 13.20 0.41 9.35
C ASN A 439 13.23 0.52 10.88
N LEU A 440 12.92 1.70 11.41
CA LEU A 440 12.85 1.91 12.86
C LEU A 440 11.70 1.13 13.51
N VAL A 441 10.56 0.97 12.83
CA VAL A 441 9.47 0.09 13.29
C VAL A 441 9.95 -1.37 13.33
N GLY A 442 10.59 -1.87 12.27
CA GLY A 442 11.17 -3.21 12.24
C GLY A 442 12.23 -3.45 13.32
N LEU A 443 13.07 -2.45 13.60
CA LEU A 443 14.01 -2.46 14.72
C LEU A 443 13.28 -2.55 16.07
N GLY A 444 12.20 -1.78 16.26
CA GLY A 444 11.38 -1.82 17.47
C GLY A 444 10.80 -3.22 17.75
N TRP A 445 10.28 -3.88 16.72
CA TRP A 445 9.82 -5.28 16.83
C TRP A 445 10.96 -6.23 17.21
N THR A 446 12.12 -6.09 16.57
CA THR A 446 13.28 -6.95 16.80
C THR A 446 13.85 -6.78 18.21
N LEU A 447 13.95 -5.53 18.70
CA LEU A 447 14.35 -5.23 20.08
C LEU A 447 13.37 -5.86 21.08
N ASN A 448 12.07 -5.81 20.79
CA ASN A 448 11.07 -6.42 21.65
C ASN A 448 11.19 -7.95 21.72
N GLU A 449 11.41 -8.60 20.57
CA GLU A 449 11.61 -10.06 20.45
C GLU A 449 12.87 -10.51 21.18
N LEU A 450 13.95 -9.72 21.11
CA LEU A 450 15.20 -9.95 21.84
C LEU A 450 15.16 -9.51 23.31
N ASN A 451 13.98 -9.19 23.86
CA ASN A 451 13.81 -8.73 25.25
C ASN A 451 14.56 -7.42 25.62
N HIS A 452 14.97 -6.60 24.65
CA HIS A 452 15.37 -5.20 24.86
C HIS A 452 14.13 -4.32 25.10
N LYS A 453 13.31 -4.70 26.09
CA LYS A 453 11.93 -4.23 26.27
C LYS A 453 11.82 -2.73 26.53
N HIS A 454 12.77 -2.16 27.26
CA HIS A 454 12.81 -0.71 27.53
C HIS A 454 13.18 0.09 26.28
N GLU A 455 14.16 -0.38 25.51
CA GLU A 455 14.60 0.28 24.26
C GLU A 455 13.48 0.25 23.21
N ALA A 456 12.83 -0.90 23.04
CA ALA A 456 11.69 -1.06 22.14
C ALA A 456 10.56 -0.08 22.47
N ARG A 457 10.19 0.06 23.75
CA ARG A 457 9.15 1.00 24.20
C ARG A 457 9.55 2.46 24.04
N ALA A 458 10.82 2.79 24.31
CA ALA A 458 11.34 4.15 24.11
C ALA A 458 11.29 4.55 22.63
N LEU A 459 11.74 3.67 21.74
CA LEU A 459 11.69 3.87 20.29
C LEU A 459 10.26 3.99 19.79
N ALA A 460 9.37 3.05 20.15
CA ALA A 460 7.97 3.10 19.76
C ALA A 460 7.26 4.38 20.25
N GLY A 461 7.54 4.81 21.48
CA GLY A 461 7.00 6.05 22.03
C GLY A 461 7.54 7.33 21.38
N GLU A 462 8.80 7.33 20.91
CA GLU A 462 9.34 8.42 20.09
C GLU A 462 8.69 8.46 18.71
N LEU A 463 8.63 7.32 18.02
CA LEU A 463 8.02 7.21 16.70
C LEU A 463 6.55 7.64 16.73
N HIS A 464 5.78 7.19 17.72
CA HIS A 464 4.36 7.55 17.83
C HIS A 464 4.15 9.03 18.10
N ARG A 465 5.02 9.70 18.88
CA ARG A 465 4.96 11.15 19.07
C ARG A 465 5.23 11.93 17.78
N LYS A 466 6.13 11.43 16.94
CA LYS A 466 6.54 12.07 15.67
C LYS A 466 5.57 11.78 14.52
N TYR A 467 5.01 10.56 14.49
CA TYR A 467 4.15 10.04 13.43
C TYR A 467 2.86 9.41 14.01
N PRO A 468 2.02 10.18 14.71
CA PRO A 468 0.88 9.64 15.46
C PRO A 468 -0.21 9.02 14.58
N THR A 469 -0.30 9.43 13.31
CA THR A 469 -1.29 8.93 12.34
C THR A 469 -0.80 7.75 11.52
N ASN A 470 0.46 7.33 11.67
CA ASN A 470 1.05 6.25 10.88
C ASN A 470 0.65 4.87 11.45
N PRO A 471 0.00 3.99 10.66
CA PRO A 471 -0.59 2.75 11.16
C PRO A 471 0.47 1.76 11.62
N ILE A 472 1.60 1.63 10.93
CA ILE A 472 2.65 0.68 11.35
C ILE A 472 3.36 1.13 12.63
N VAL A 473 3.44 2.45 12.86
CA VAL A 473 3.96 3.02 14.10
C VAL A 473 2.97 2.84 15.25
N TYR A 474 1.70 3.14 14.98
CA TYR A 474 0.62 2.93 15.96
C TYR A 474 0.51 1.45 16.34
N ASP A 475 0.61 0.54 15.37
CA ASP A 475 0.53 -0.90 15.58
C ASP A 475 1.61 -1.43 16.53
N LEU A 476 2.87 -1.04 16.30
CA LEU A 476 3.99 -1.32 17.20
C LEU A 476 3.73 -0.74 18.60
N TRP A 477 3.43 0.55 18.68
CA TRP A 477 3.23 1.23 19.96
C TRP A 477 2.09 0.62 20.78
N GLU A 478 0.94 0.36 20.16
CA GLU A 478 -0.23 -0.23 20.80
C GLU A 478 0.06 -1.66 21.24
N THR A 479 0.73 -2.46 20.42
CA THR A 479 1.09 -3.84 20.80
C THR A 479 1.99 -3.87 22.02
N LEU A 480 3.02 -3.03 22.06
CA LEU A 480 3.89 -2.92 23.24
C LEU A 480 3.15 -2.37 24.47
N LYS A 481 2.09 -1.58 24.28
CA LYS A 481 1.21 -1.13 25.36
C LYS A 481 0.34 -2.23 25.92
N VAL A 482 -0.16 -3.13 25.07
CA VAL A 482 -0.92 -4.31 25.50
C VAL A 482 -0.07 -5.24 26.35
N GLU A 483 1.24 -5.39 26.06
CA GLU A 483 2.16 -6.15 26.94
C GLU A 483 2.29 -5.56 28.35
N ASP A 484 1.98 -4.27 28.54
CA ASP A 484 2.04 -3.59 29.84
C ASP A 484 0.70 -3.62 30.60
N MET A 485 -0.36 -4.21 30.01
CA MET A 485 -1.69 -4.31 30.61
C MET A 485 -1.81 -5.48 31.61
N TRP A 486 -2.85 -5.45 32.44
CA TRP A 486 -3.18 -6.61 33.27
C TRP A 486 -3.69 -7.73 32.37
N ARG A 487 -3.25 -8.96 32.63
CA ARG A 487 -3.69 -10.14 31.88
C ARG A 487 -4.52 -11.04 32.78
N LEU A 488 -5.78 -11.26 32.41
CA LEU A 488 -6.64 -12.28 33.00
C LEU A 488 -6.73 -13.47 32.04
N GLN A 489 -6.41 -14.65 32.55
CA GLN A 489 -6.41 -15.90 31.80
C GLN A 489 -7.20 -16.97 32.55
N PRO A 490 -8.52 -17.10 32.31
CA PRO A 490 -9.26 -18.28 32.71
C PRO A 490 -8.97 -19.42 31.73
N GLU A 491 -8.79 -20.61 32.29
CA GLU A 491 -8.59 -21.84 31.53
C GLU A 491 -9.41 -22.96 32.15
N PHE A 492 -10.08 -23.72 31.29
CA PHE A 492 -10.89 -24.87 31.66
C PHE A 492 -10.42 -26.07 30.86
N ARG A 493 -10.24 -27.20 31.52
CA ARG A 493 -9.88 -28.46 30.90
C ARG A 493 -10.74 -29.59 31.47
N PHE A 494 -11.05 -30.54 30.60
CA PHE A 494 -11.81 -31.73 30.89
C PHE A 494 -11.10 -32.92 30.28
N ILE A 495 -10.96 -34.00 31.03
CA ILE A 495 -10.47 -35.29 30.52
C ILE A 495 -11.38 -36.39 31.05
N ARG A 496 -11.69 -37.35 30.19
CA ARG A 496 -12.36 -38.58 30.58
C ARG A 496 -11.69 -39.77 29.92
N GLU A 497 -11.17 -40.67 30.74
CA GLU A 497 -10.70 -42.00 30.32
C GLU A 497 -11.86 -42.98 30.51
N PHE A 498 -12.21 -43.73 29.46
CA PHE A 498 -13.40 -44.61 29.46
C PHE A 498 -13.24 -45.84 30.36
N ASP A 499 -12.04 -46.11 30.86
CA ASP A 499 -11.78 -47.13 31.87
C ASP A 499 -12.15 -46.73 33.31
N GLY A 500 -12.72 -45.53 33.51
CA GLY A 500 -13.31 -45.13 34.80
C GLY A 500 -12.67 -43.92 35.47
N ALA A 501 -11.82 -43.15 34.77
CA ALA A 501 -11.21 -41.93 35.33
C ALA A 501 -11.73 -40.64 34.66
N THR A 502 -11.94 -39.59 35.45
CA THR A 502 -12.40 -38.27 34.95
C THR A 502 -11.70 -37.15 35.72
N GLU A 503 -11.32 -36.09 35.01
CA GLU A 503 -10.67 -34.89 35.56
C GLU A 503 -11.40 -33.64 35.05
N TYR A 504 -11.75 -32.76 35.98
CA TYR A 504 -12.15 -31.39 35.70
C TYR A 504 -11.09 -30.46 36.26
N TRP A 505 -10.59 -29.55 35.44
CA TRP A 505 -9.54 -28.62 35.82
C TRP A 505 -9.98 -27.22 35.43
N ALA A 506 -9.90 -26.29 36.37
CA ALA A 506 -10.24 -24.90 36.16
C ALA A 506 -9.21 -24.01 36.85
N SER A 507 -8.58 -23.12 36.10
CA SER A 507 -7.69 -22.12 36.67
C SER A 507 -8.08 -20.71 36.23
N LEU A 508 -7.72 -19.75 37.08
CA LEU A 508 -7.80 -18.34 36.78
C LEU A 508 -6.46 -17.71 37.17
N THR A 509 -5.71 -17.28 36.16
CA THR A 509 -4.44 -16.58 36.36
C THR A 509 -4.64 -15.09 36.13
N LEU A 510 -4.19 -14.27 37.07
CA LEU A 510 -4.12 -12.82 36.95
C LEU A 510 -2.67 -12.38 37.01
N GLU A 511 -2.18 -11.77 35.94
CA GLU A 511 -0.82 -11.26 35.83
C GLU A 511 -0.82 -9.74 35.71
N LYS A 512 0.09 -9.10 36.44
CA LYS A 512 0.32 -7.66 36.43
C LYS A 512 1.79 -7.39 36.09
N PRO A 513 2.09 -6.86 34.89
CA PRO A 513 3.38 -6.26 34.59
C PRO A 513 3.66 -5.09 35.55
N VAL A 514 4.74 -5.18 36.33
CA VAL A 514 5.22 -4.08 37.18
C VAL A 514 6.19 -3.21 36.40
N THR A 515 7.03 -3.86 35.59
CA THR A 515 7.90 -3.25 34.59
C THR A 515 7.86 -4.11 33.33
N PRO A 516 8.37 -3.62 32.19
CA PRO A 516 8.52 -4.42 30.98
C PRO A 516 9.34 -5.71 31.14
N LEU A 517 10.16 -5.79 32.19
CA LEU A 517 11.02 -6.94 32.49
C LEU A 517 10.50 -7.83 33.62
N PHE A 518 9.52 -7.37 34.39
CA PHE A 518 9.08 -8.05 35.61
C PHE A 518 7.57 -7.96 35.79
N SER A 519 6.92 -9.11 35.90
CA SER A 519 5.50 -9.23 36.22
C SER A 519 5.27 -10.09 37.46
N LEU A 520 4.24 -9.74 38.22
CA LEU A 520 3.71 -10.55 39.30
C LEU A 520 2.48 -11.28 38.81
N TYR A 521 2.23 -12.49 39.29
CA TYR A 521 1.00 -13.21 39.01
C TYR A 521 0.41 -13.83 40.28
N ALA A 522 -0.91 -13.96 40.28
CA ALA A 522 -1.67 -14.77 41.20
C ALA A 522 -2.49 -15.77 40.39
N GLN A 523 -2.63 -16.98 40.90
CA GLN A 523 -3.38 -18.04 40.26
C GLN A 523 -4.27 -18.74 41.29
N ILE A 524 -5.54 -18.93 40.97
CA ILE A 524 -6.37 -19.91 41.66
C ILE A 524 -6.59 -21.08 40.71
N LEU A 525 -6.48 -22.28 41.25
CA LEU A 525 -6.67 -23.52 40.53
C LEU A 525 -7.57 -24.41 41.37
N ARG A 526 -8.57 -24.99 40.71
CA ARG A 526 -9.37 -26.08 41.23
C ARG A 526 -9.30 -27.24 40.27
N GLU A 527 -9.00 -28.41 40.81
CA GLU A 527 -8.98 -29.66 40.08
C GLU A 527 -9.82 -30.70 40.83
N GLU A 528 -10.67 -31.42 40.12
CA GLU A 528 -11.54 -32.45 40.69
C GLU A 528 -11.34 -33.72 39.90
N VAL A 529 -10.88 -34.77 40.56
CA VAL A 529 -10.49 -36.03 39.94
C VAL A 529 -11.23 -37.20 40.57
N TRP A 530 -11.69 -38.11 39.72
CA TRP A 530 -12.41 -39.30 40.10
C TRP A 530 -11.78 -40.49 39.40
N SER A 531 -11.68 -41.62 40.11
CA SER A 531 -11.38 -42.90 39.49
C SER A 531 -12.22 -44.00 40.13
N ASP A 532 -12.85 -44.82 39.30
CA ASP A 532 -13.56 -46.02 39.74
C ASP A 532 -12.57 -47.22 39.74
N ASP A 533 -12.38 -47.86 40.90
CA ASP A 533 -11.64 -49.13 41.05
C ASP A 533 -12.59 -50.22 41.56
N HIS A 534 -12.93 -51.16 40.68
CA HIS A 534 -13.94 -52.20 40.91
C HIS A 534 -15.29 -51.62 41.39
N ASP A 535 -15.62 -51.75 42.67
CA ASP A 535 -16.86 -51.26 43.32
C ASP A 535 -16.65 -49.97 44.13
N THR A 536 -15.43 -49.43 44.16
CA THR A 536 -15.04 -48.28 44.99
C THR A 536 -14.73 -47.07 44.13
N ARG A 537 -15.43 -45.97 44.39
CA ARG A 537 -15.14 -44.67 43.76
C ARG A 537 -14.18 -43.89 44.64
N HIS A 538 -13.00 -43.58 44.09
CA HIS A 538 -12.06 -42.64 44.67
C HIS A 538 -12.30 -41.24 44.08
N ARG A 539 -12.23 -40.22 44.93
CA ARG A 539 -12.39 -38.82 44.53
C ARG A 539 -11.46 -37.98 45.37
N GLU A 540 -10.72 -37.10 44.70
CA GLU A 540 -9.88 -36.10 45.34
C GLU A 540 -10.09 -34.74 44.66
N ASP A 541 -10.14 -33.67 45.46
CA ASP A 541 -10.25 -32.28 45.01
C ASP A 541 -8.93 -31.56 45.37
N TRP A 542 -8.30 -30.87 44.41
CA TRP A 542 -7.08 -30.08 44.62
C TRP A 542 -7.39 -28.60 44.44
N ASP A 543 -7.41 -27.87 45.54
CA ASP A 543 -7.74 -26.46 45.62
C ASP A 543 -6.47 -25.64 45.91
N ARG A 544 -5.84 -25.11 44.85
CA ARG A 544 -4.53 -24.45 44.91
C ARG A 544 -4.64 -22.94 44.74
N LEU A 545 -3.95 -22.19 45.60
CA LEU A 545 -3.69 -20.76 45.42
C LEU A 545 -2.19 -20.54 45.23
N GLY A 546 -1.84 -19.81 44.19
CA GLY A 546 -0.48 -19.56 43.76
C GLY A 546 -0.17 -18.08 43.65
N PHE A 547 1.05 -17.70 44.03
CA PHE A 547 1.61 -16.36 43.82
C PHE A 547 3.02 -16.50 43.28
N GLY A 548 3.38 -15.66 42.33
CA GLY A 548 4.69 -15.73 41.74
C GLY A 548 5.08 -14.52 40.93
N PHE A 549 6.20 -14.65 40.24
CA PHE A 549 6.69 -13.66 39.30
C PHE A 549 7.25 -14.30 38.05
N ARG A 550 7.30 -13.50 36.99
CA ARG A 550 8.09 -13.72 35.79
C ARG A 550 9.09 -12.58 35.66
N TRP A 551 10.36 -12.93 35.53
CA TRP A 551 11.46 -11.97 35.42
C TRP A 551 12.33 -12.28 34.20
N ILE A 552 12.42 -11.31 33.28
CA ILE A 552 13.47 -11.24 32.28
C ILE A 552 14.76 -10.79 32.99
N VAL A 553 15.56 -11.77 33.44
CA VAL A 553 16.80 -11.53 34.21
C VAL A 553 17.89 -10.98 33.30
N LEU A 554 18.01 -11.59 32.12
CA LEU A 554 18.83 -11.16 31.00
C LEU A 554 17.97 -11.21 29.74
N PRO A 555 18.32 -10.51 28.65
CA PRO A 555 17.62 -10.63 27.38
C PRO A 555 17.39 -12.08 26.94
N GLU A 556 18.35 -12.98 27.24
CA GLU A 556 18.34 -14.41 26.90
C GLU A 556 17.83 -15.35 27.99
N LEU A 557 17.48 -14.84 29.19
CA LEU A 557 17.13 -15.66 30.35
C LEU A 557 15.87 -15.14 31.04
N ILE A 558 14.81 -15.96 31.05
CA ILE A 558 13.60 -15.70 31.82
C ILE A 558 13.49 -16.69 32.97
N TRP A 559 13.16 -16.16 34.14
CA TRP A 559 12.89 -16.91 35.35
C TRP A 559 11.43 -16.73 35.77
N TRP A 560 10.71 -17.84 35.93
CA TRP A 560 9.44 -17.88 36.65
C TRP A 560 9.66 -18.53 38.01
N GLN A 561 9.06 -17.92 39.03
CA GLN A 561 9.02 -18.46 40.38
C GLN A 561 7.60 -18.34 40.92
N GLY A 562 7.02 -19.48 41.29
CA GLY A 562 5.74 -19.58 41.96
C GLY A 562 5.88 -20.23 43.33
N LEU A 563 5.04 -19.79 44.25
CA LEU A 563 4.73 -20.43 45.51
C LEU A 563 3.25 -20.78 45.50
N THR A 564 2.91 -21.99 45.90
CA THR A 564 1.55 -22.51 45.88
C THR A 564 1.23 -23.19 47.20
N PHE A 565 -0.05 -23.20 47.59
CA PHE A 565 -0.52 -23.89 48.78
C PHE A 565 -1.98 -24.30 48.61
N ASP A 566 -2.45 -25.27 49.41
CA ASP A 566 -3.86 -25.62 49.50
C ASP A 566 -4.60 -24.48 50.23
N TYR A 567 -5.55 -23.83 49.56
CA TYR A 567 -6.29 -22.71 50.16
C TYR A 567 -7.54 -23.14 50.94
N ALA A 568 -7.98 -24.38 50.81
CA ALA A 568 -9.09 -24.96 51.58
C ALA A 568 -8.61 -25.47 52.94
N ASN A 569 -7.48 -26.18 52.99
CA ASN A 569 -6.95 -26.83 54.19
C ASN A 569 -5.73 -26.12 54.80
N GLY A 570 -5.00 -25.32 54.02
CA GLY A 570 -3.85 -24.53 54.50
C GLY A 570 -2.52 -25.28 54.62
N ASP A 571 -2.39 -26.43 53.96
CA ASP A 571 -1.19 -27.29 53.89
C ASP A 571 -0.64 -27.41 52.45
N ASP A 572 0.16 -28.45 52.17
CA ASP A 572 0.70 -28.77 50.84
C ASP A 572 1.43 -27.63 50.12
N PHE A 573 2.38 -27.02 50.81
CA PHE A 573 3.22 -25.98 50.21
C PHE A 573 4.02 -26.50 49.01
N GLY A 574 3.97 -25.79 47.89
CA GLY A 574 4.66 -26.12 46.65
C GLY A 574 5.46 -24.95 46.10
N ILE A 575 6.62 -25.25 45.52
CA ILE A 575 7.49 -24.31 44.82
C ILE A 575 7.52 -24.72 43.35
N ASP A 576 7.22 -23.79 42.44
CA ASP A 576 7.40 -23.96 40.98
C ASP A 576 8.48 -23.00 40.49
N THR A 577 9.55 -23.54 39.92
CA THR A 577 10.65 -22.77 39.36
C THR A 577 10.86 -23.18 37.90
N ARG A 578 10.86 -22.21 36.99
CA ARG A 578 11.17 -22.44 35.57
C ARG A 578 12.21 -21.43 35.09
N LEU A 579 13.26 -21.92 34.46
CA LEU A 579 14.29 -21.12 33.81
C LEU A 579 14.29 -21.43 32.33
N MET A 580 14.10 -20.41 31.49
CA MET A 580 14.18 -20.53 30.03
C MET A 580 15.36 -19.70 29.53
N TRP A 581 16.31 -20.35 28.89
CA TRP A 581 17.56 -19.75 28.41
C TRP A 581 17.75 -20.00 26.91
N TRP A 582 18.12 -18.98 26.15
CA TRP A 582 18.42 -19.12 24.72
C TRP A 582 19.66 -18.31 24.29
N PRO A 583 20.86 -18.89 24.41
CA PRO A 583 22.12 -18.17 24.15
C PRO A 583 22.36 -17.83 22.67
N THR A 584 21.67 -18.52 21.76
CA THR A 584 21.70 -18.28 20.31
C THR A 584 20.27 -18.26 19.78
N ASP A 585 20.07 -17.88 18.51
CA ASP A 585 18.73 -17.88 17.91
C ASP A 585 18.11 -19.28 17.83
N PRO A 586 18.85 -20.34 17.44
CA PRO A 586 18.25 -21.68 17.31
C PRO A 586 18.07 -22.43 18.62
N LEU A 587 18.90 -22.19 19.64
CA LEU A 587 18.94 -23.02 20.85
C LEU A 587 18.11 -22.42 21.98
N ARG A 588 17.13 -23.18 22.48
CA ARG A 588 16.37 -22.89 23.69
C ARG A 588 16.46 -24.04 24.67
N ILE A 589 16.76 -23.74 25.92
CA ILE A 589 16.88 -24.70 27.03
C ILE A 589 15.91 -24.25 28.13
N THR A 590 15.03 -25.14 28.56
CA THR A 590 14.12 -24.91 29.68
C THR A 590 14.42 -25.91 30.78
N ALA A 591 14.70 -25.43 31.99
CA ALA A 591 14.78 -26.26 33.18
C ALA A 591 13.60 -25.92 34.10
N ALA A 592 12.91 -26.94 34.61
CA ALA A 592 11.80 -26.77 35.53
C ALA A 592 11.93 -27.68 36.74
N TYR A 593 11.50 -27.18 37.90
CA TYR A 593 11.33 -27.95 39.13
C TYR A 593 10.03 -27.53 39.79
N ASN A 594 9.18 -28.49 40.12
CA ASN A 594 7.94 -28.28 40.86
C ASN A 594 7.89 -29.24 42.04
N SER A 595 7.93 -28.72 43.27
CA SER A 595 7.86 -29.54 44.50
C SER A 595 6.44 -29.99 44.86
N PHE A 596 5.45 -29.66 44.03
CA PHE A 596 4.07 -30.14 44.17
C PHE A 596 3.43 -30.23 42.78
N SER A 597 3.81 -31.26 42.05
CA SER A 597 3.35 -31.54 40.70
C SER A 597 2.04 -32.31 40.72
N LEU A 598 0.98 -31.69 40.20
CA LEU A 598 -0.28 -32.38 39.88
C LEU A 598 -0.18 -33.22 38.60
N GLY A 599 0.92 -33.15 37.85
CA GLY A 599 1.15 -33.93 36.62
C GLY A 599 1.39 -35.45 36.82
N VAL A 600 0.80 -36.08 37.84
CA VAL A 600 0.86 -37.53 38.11
C VAL A 600 -0.28 -38.28 37.39
N PRO A 601 -0.25 -39.62 37.25
CA PRO A 601 -1.35 -40.40 36.66
C PRO A 601 -2.68 -40.14 37.37
N ILE A 602 -3.77 -40.06 36.59
CA ILE A 602 -5.09 -39.64 37.08
C ILE A 602 -5.60 -40.51 38.24
N ARG A 603 -5.37 -41.83 38.18
CA ARG A 603 -5.76 -42.78 39.25
C ARG A 603 -4.92 -42.62 40.51
N ALA A 604 -3.64 -42.30 40.39
CA ALA A 604 -2.79 -41.99 41.55
C ALA A 604 -3.30 -40.73 42.25
N ARG A 605 -3.61 -39.70 41.45
CA ARG A 605 -4.12 -38.42 41.93
C ARG A 605 -5.46 -38.53 42.65
N ALA A 606 -6.38 -39.34 42.13
CA ALA A 606 -7.68 -39.61 42.75
C ALA A 606 -7.58 -40.30 44.13
N GLN A 607 -6.41 -40.85 44.48
CA GLN A 607 -6.12 -41.45 45.78
C GLN A 607 -5.21 -40.58 46.67
N GLY A 608 -5.05 -39.29 46.34
CA GLY A 608 -4.24 -38.35 47.11
C GLY A 608 -2.73 -38.48 46.92
N ILE A 609 -2.26 -39.22 45.91
CA ILE A 609 -0.82 -39.35 45.63
C ILE A 609 -0.32 -38.09 44.93
N THR A 610 0.64 -37.42 45.55
CA THR A 610 1.36 -36.25 45.01
C THR A 610 2.77 -36.62 44.53
N ALA A 611 3.42 -35.74 43.77
CA ALA A 611 4.82 -35.91 43.38
C ALA A 611 5.58 -34.57 43.28
N ASP A 612 6.89 -34.63 43.51
CA ASP A 612 7.83 -33.61 43.03
C ASP A 612 8.17 -33.92 41.56
N SER A 613 8.46 -32.91 40.75
CA SER A 613 8.94 -33.11 39.38
C SER A 613 10.12 -32.20 39.02
N ALA A 614 11.02 -32.72 38.20
CA ALA A 614 12.09 -31.95 37.56
C ALA A 614 12.16 -32.30 36.07
N SER A 615 12.36 -31.30 35.21
CA SER A 615 12.55 -31.51 33.77
C SER A 615 13.64 -30.63 33.18
N LEU A 616 14.23 -31.11 32.09
CA LEU A 616 15.13 -30.37 31.22
C LEU A 616 14.72 -30.60 29.77
N ASP A 617 14.32 -29.51 29.11
CA ASP A 617 13.89 -29.48 27.72
C ASP A 617 14.90 -28.71 26.88
N VAL A 618 15.35 -29.30 25.78
CA VAL A 618 16.24 -28.69 24.79
C VAL A 618 15.53 -28.65 23.45
N LEU A 619 15.38 -27.45 22.89
CA LEU A 619 14.79 -27.19 21.58
C LEU A 619 15.84 -26.54 20.67
N TYR A 620 16.05 -27.12 19.50
CA TYR A 620 16.82 -26.54 18.41
C TYR A 620 15.87 -26.16 17.27
N LEU A 621 15.53 -24.88 17.17
CA LEU A 621 14.71 -24.28 16.13
C LEU A 621 15.61 -23.87 14.97
N GLU A 622 15.80 -24.74 13.98
CA GLU A 622 16.69 -24.46 12.85
C GLU A 622 16.19 -23.26 12.04
N SER A 623 14.89 -23.24 11.73
CA SER A 623 14.20 -22.11 11.08
C SER A 623 12.68 -22.28 11.18
N ASP A 624 11.94 -21.41 10.52
CA ASP A 624 10.50 -21.57 10.18
C ASP A 624 10.08 -22.96 9.68
N LEU A 625 10.99 -23.75 9.10
CA LEU A 625 10.68 -25.02 8.44
C LEU A 625 10.85 -26.24 9.34
N ARG A 626 11.77 -26.19 10.32
CA ARG A 626 12.26 -27.38 11.02
C ARG A 626 12.65 -27.10 12.46
N GLU A 627 12.28 -28.02 13.34
CA GLU A 627 12.69 -28.00 14.74
C GLU A 627 12.95 -29.41 15.28
N TYR A 628 13.84 -29.47 16.27
CA TYR A 628 14.26 -30.68 16.96
C TYR A 628 14.11 -30.45 18.46
N GLY A 629 13.51 -31.38 19.18
CA GLY A 629 13.38 -31.31 20.62
C GLY A 629 13.85 -32.58 21.31
N ALA A 630 14.45 -32.43 22.47
CA ALA A 630 14.71 -33.52 23.40
C ALA A 630 14.35 -33.05 24.80
N SER A 631 13.66 -33.89 25.56
CA SER A 631 13.30 -33.60 26.95
C SER A 631 13.60 -34.81 27.81
N VAL A 632 14.07 -34.55 29.03
CA VAL A 632 14.22 -35.56 30.08
C VAL A 632 13.55 -35.05 31.34
N GLY A 633 12.89 -35.94 32.06
CA GLY A 633 12.17 -35.60 33.28
C GLY A 633 12.20 -36.70 34.30
N THR A 634 11.93 -36.33 35.55
CA THR A 634 11.71 -37.27 36.64
C THR A 634 10.63 -36.77 37.58
N GLN A 635 9.89 -37.69 38.16
CA GLN A 635 8.89 -37.44 39.18
C GLN A 635 9.14 -38.34 40.38
N TRP A 636 9.13 -37.75 41.58
CA TRP A 636 9.28 -38.47 42.86
C TRP A 636 7.94 -38.46 43.59
N PHE A 637 7.28 -39.60 43.63
CA PHE A 637 5.94 -39.77 44.19
C PHE A 637 5.99 -39.92 45.71
N SER A 638 4.93 -39.48 46.38
CA SER A 638 4.74 -39.59 47.83
C SER A 638 4.67 -41.04 48.35
N ASP A 639 4.36 -42.01 47.49
CA ASP A 639 4.40 -43.45 47.79
C ASP A 639 5.82 -44.07 47.62
N ASN A 640 6.83 -43.22 47.40
CA ASN A 640 8.21 -43.56 47.08
C ASN A 640 8.39 -44.28 45.74
N ASN A 641 7.47 -44.15 44.79
CA ASN A 641 7.74 -44.47 43.40
C ASN A 641 8.50 -43.32 42.73
N VAL A 642 9.29 -43.64 41.70
CA VAL A 642 10.04 -42.69 40.90
C VAL A 642 9.76 -43.00 39.44
N TYR A 643 9.30 -42.01 38.70
CA TYR A 643 9.17 -42.07 37.25
C TYR A 643 10.32 -41.30 36.62
N VAL A 644 10.96 -41.89 35.61
CA VAL A 644 11.93 -41.20 34.76
C VAL A 644 11.43 -41.30 33.32
N SER A 645 11.43 -40.18 32.61
CA SER A 645 10.97 -40.11 31.23
C SER A 645 11.94 -39.37 30.33
N GLY A 646 11.88 -39.71 29.05
CA GLY A 646 12.62 -39.06 27.99
C GLY A 646 11.78 -38.98 26.73
N THR A 647 11.81 -37.85 26.05
CA THR A 647 11.17 -37.68 24.76
C THR A 647 12.14 -37.07 23.75
N ALA A 648 12.02 -37.49 22.50
CA ALA A 648 12.68 -36.87 21.36
C ALA A 648 11.65 -36.57 20.30
N ARG A 649 11.69 -35.37 19.73
CA ARG A 649 10.74 -34.91 18.71
C ARG A 649 11.47 -34.26 17.54
N TYR A 650 10.94 -34.49 16.35
CA TYR A 650 11.35 -33.87 15.11
C TYR A 650 10.10 -33.37 14.39
N ASP A 651 10.08 -32.12 13.97
CA ASP A 651 8.95 -31.55 13.23
C ASP A 651 9.45 -30.80 11.99
N GLN A 652 8.75 -31.00 10.87
CA GLN A 652 9.07 -30.36 9.59
C GLN A 652 7.79 -29.90 8.87
N ASN A 653 7.80 -28.66 8.38
CA ASN A 653 6.79 -28.19 7.45
C ASN A 653 6.96 -28.90 6.09
N VAL A 654 5.96 -29.66 5.68
CA VAL A 654 5.93 -30.42 4.41
C VAL A 654 5.11 -29.72 3.34
N HIS A 655 4.15 -28.89 3.74
CA HIS A 655 3.42 -28.02 2.86
C HIS A 655 3.20 -26.67 3.55
N LEU A 656 3.52 -25.57 2.86
CA LEU A 656 3.49 -24.24 3.42
C LEU A 656 2.88 -23.27 2.42
N THR A 657 1.67 -22.83 2.72
CA THR A 657 1.00 -21.71 2.05
C THR A 657 0.48 -20.77 3.13
N PRO A 658 0.20 -19.49 2.82
CA PRO A 658 -0.24 -18.54 3.82
C PRO A 658 -1.59 -18.90 4.47
N ASP A 659 -2.47 -19.62 3.77
CA ASP A 659 -3.80 -20.01 4.29
C ASP A 659 -3.88 -21.47 4.75
N TRP A 660 -2.95 -22.32 4.35
CA TRP A 660 -2.97 -23.76 4.66
C TRP A 660 -1.55 -24.30 4.88
N LYS A 661 -1.34 -24.93 6.03
CA LYS A 661 -0.03 -25.44 6.45
C LYS A 661 -0.17 -26.89 6.90
N VAL A 662 0.79 -27.72 6.49
CA VAL A 662 0.94 -29.09 6.97
C VAL A 662 2.35 -29.27 7.49
N ARG A 663 2.41 -29.65 8.76
CA ARG A 663 3.64 -30.06 9.44
C ARG A 663 3.55 -31.55 9.74
N ALA A 664 4.62 -32.28 9.47
CA ALA A 664 4.75 -33.68 9.81
C ALA A 664 5.94 -33.84 10.76
N GLY A 665 5.80 -34.74 11.73
CA GLY A 665 6.81 -34.96 12.74
C GLY A 665 6.86 -36.40 13.23
N LEU A 666 7.88 -36.67 14.03
CA LEU A 666 8.10 -37.93 14.73
C LEU A 666 8.32 -37.61 16.20
N ALA A 667 7.58 -38.27 17.08
CA ALA A 667 7.76 -38.21 18.51
C ALA A 667 8.10 -39.60 19.05
N LEU A 668 9.23 -39.71 19.75
CA LEU A 668 9.68 -40.90 20.44
C LEU A 668 9.60 -40.64 21.94
N GLY A 669 9.00 -41.56 22.68
CA GLY A 669 8.88 -41.50 24.14
C GLY A 669 9.47 -42.74 24.79
N PHE A 670 10.03 -42.57 25.97
CA PHE A 670 10.46 -43.64 26.86
C PHE A 670 10.15 -43.24 28.31
N GLY A 671 9.69 -44.19 29.12
CA GLY A 671 9.37 -43.99 30.52
C GLY A 671 9.71 -45.24 31.34
N ALA A 672 10.03 -45.07 32.61
CA ALA A 672 10.27 -46.19 33.53
C ALA A 672 9.87 -45.82 34.97
N TYR A 673 9.16 -46.72 35.63
CA TYR A 673 8.81 -46.60 37.04
C TYR A 673 9.69 -47.51 37.91
N SER A 674 10.07 -47.01 39.08
CA SER A 674 10.86 -47.78 40.06
C SER A 674 10.08 -48.87 40.81
N LYS A 675 8.74 -48.76 40.85
CA LYS A 675 7.83 -49.69 41.53
C LYS A 675 6.64 -50.03 40.63
N GLN A 676 6.20 -51.29 40.66
CA GLN A 676 5.08 -51.80 39.86
C GLN A 676 3.86 -52.17 40.72
N ASP A 677 4.07 -52.52 42.00
CA ASP A 677 3.02 -52.89 42.94
C ASP A 677 2.34 -51.63 43.52
N VAL A 678 1.57 -50.97 42.67
CA VAL A 678 0.83 -49.73 42.96
C VAL A 678 -0.54 -49.76 42.28
N VAL A 679 -1.45 -48.90 42.72
CA VAL A 679 -2.87 -48.83 42.31
C VAL A 679 -3.13 -48.14 40.97
N TYR A 680 -2.07 -47.77 40.26
CA TYR A 680 -2.14 -46.98 39.03
C TYR A 680 -1.17 -47.55 37.98
N TYR A 681 -1.32 -47.11 36.73
CA TYR A 681 -0.47 -47.55 35.63
C TYR A 681 1.02 -47.23 35.88
N SER A 682 1.83 -48.26 36.11
CA SER A 682 3.22 -48.12 36.57
C SER A 682 4.16 -49.20 35.99
N PRO A 683 4.32 -49.27 34.64
CA PRO A 683 5.13 -50.29 33.98
C PRO A 683 6.62 -50.18 34.34
N GLN A 684 7.35 -51.30 34.30
CA GLN A 684 8.81 -51.29 34.51
C GLN A 684 9.53 -50.41 33.49
N TYR A 685 9.09 -50.48 32.23
CA TYR A 685 9.38 -49.47 31.22
C TYR A 685 8.25 -49.43 30.20
N GLU A 686 8.11 -48.28 29.56
CA GLU A 686 7.23 -48.02 28.43
C GLU A 686 8.00 -47.24 27.35
N TRP A 687 7.54 -47.38 26.11
CA TRP A 687 8.06 -46.61 24.99
C TRP A 687 6.96 -46.34 23.97
N SER A 688 7.10 -45.26 23.23
CA SER A 688 6.21 -44.95 22.11
C SER A 688 6.99 -44.38 20.93
N ALA A 689 6.48 -44.65 19.73
CA ALA A 689 6.96 -44.06 18.49
C ALA A 689 5.75 -43.62 17.66
N LEU A 690 5.56 -42.31 17.54
CA LEU A 690 4.39 -41.69 16.95
C LEU A 690 4.77 -40.81 15.77
N LEU A 691 4.13 -41.02 14.63
CA LEU A 691 4.06 -40.02 13.58
C LEU A 691 3.05 -38.95 14.01
N THR A 692 3.45 -37.70 14.01
CA THR A 692 2.61 -36.54 14.31
C THR A 692 2.36 -35.73 13.03
N SER A 693 1.19 -35.12 12.92
CA SER A 693 0.88 -34.20 11.84
C SER A 693 0.01 -33.06 12.36
N ALA A 694 0.31 -31.83 11.97
CA ALA A 694 -0.50 -30.66 12.25
C ALA A 694 -0.96 -30.05 10.93
N ILE A 695 -2.27 -29.99 10.74
CA ILE A 695 -2.91 -29.39 9.57
C ILE A 695 -3.61 -28.12 10.05
N GLN A 696 -3.11 -26.96 9.65
CA GLN A 696 -3.61 -25.66 10.08
C GLN A 696 -4.18 -24.92 8.87
N TRP A 697 -5.30 -24.22 9.06
CA TRP A 697 -5.86 -23.36 8.04
C TRP A 697 -6.45 -22.07 8.60
N VAL A 698 -6.43 -21.05 7.76
CA VAL A 698 -7.02 -19.74 8.02
C VAL A 698 -8.48 -19.77 7.59
N ASN A 699 -9.40 -19.52 8.52
CA ASN A 699 -10.82 -19.30 8.18
C ASN A 699 -11.06 -17.84 7.80
N CYS A 700 -10.44 -16.92 8.52
CA CYS A 700 -10.52 -15.48 8.28
C CYS A 700 -9.34 -14.76 8.94
N ILE A 701 -8.67 -13.87 8.21
CA ILE A 701 -7.75 -12.87 8.77
C ILE A 701 -8.17 -11.52 8.20
N ARG A 702 -8.45 -10.57 9.07
CA ARG A 702 -8.82 -9.21 8.71
C ARG A 702 -8.25 -8.23 9.74
N TYR A 703 -7.06 -7.72 9.44
CA TYR A 703 -6.28 -6.85 10.33
C TYR A 703 -6.10 -7.51 11.70
N GLU A 704 -6.70 -6.96 12.76
CA GLU A 704 -6.58 -7.51 14.12
C GLU A 704 -7.44 -8.74 14.39
N LYS A 705 -8.43 -9.03 13.52
CA LYS A 705 -9.34 -10.16 13.71
C LYS A 705 -8.80 -11.37 12.98
N LYS A 706 -8.56 -12.45 13.71
CA LYS A 706 -8.03 -13.70 13.16
C LYS A 706 -8.79 -14.90 13.69
N TRP A 707 -9.17 -15.78 12.78
CA TRP A 707 -9.79 -17.06 13.09
C TRP A 707 -9.07 -18.16 12.34
N THR A 708 -8.42 -19.04 13.08
CA THR A 708 -7.69 -20.19 12.54
C THR A 708 -8.19 -21.47 13.17
N SER A 709 -8.12 -22.55 12.40
CA SER A 709 -8.44 -23.89 12.87
C SER A 709 -7.23 -24.81 12.64
N ALA A 710 -7.08 -25.80 13.51
CA ALA A 710 -6.03 -26.80 13.40
C ALA A 710 -6.58 -28.20 13.69
N VAL A 711 -6.04 -29.20 12.99
CA VAL A 711 -6.20 -30.61 13.31
C VAL A 711 -4.83 -31.19 13.57
N TYR A 712 -4.63 -31.76 14.76
CA TYR A 712 -3.44 -32.50 15.14
C TYR A 712 -3.75 -33.99 15.10
N LEU A 713 -3.04 -34.72 14.26
CA LEU A 713 -3.12 -36.16 14.12
C LEU A 713 -1.87 -36.78 14.73
N ARG A 714 -2.05 -37.93 15.38
CA ARG A 714 -0.93 -38.73 15.84
C ARG A 714 -1.27 -40.20 15.74
N ALA A 715 -0.34 -41.00 15.24
CA ALA A 715 -0.54 -42.44 15.09
C ALA A 715 0.81 -43.15 15.14
N GLY A 716 0.84 -44.35 15.70
CA GLY A 716 2.07 -45.12 15.80
C GLY A 716 1.91 -46.30 16.73
N PHE A 717 2.96 -46.62 17.47
CA PHE A 717 2.98 -47.77 18.38
C PHE A 717 3.40 -47.35 19.78
N SER A 718 2.79 -47.99 20.77
CA SER A 718 3.18 -47.95 22.17
C SER A 718 3.51 -49.36 22.64
N GLY A 719 4.50 -49.52 23.49
CA GLY A 719 4.86 -50.81 24.06
C GLY A 719 5.38 -50.67 25.48
N GLU A 720 5.20 -51.71 26.28
CA GLU A 720 5.55 -51.74 27.69
C GLU A 720 6.15 -53.08 28.08
N HIS A 721 6.82 -53.14 29.24
CA HIS A 721 7.42 -54.37 29.72
C HIS A 721 6.37 -55.45 29.98
N GLY A 722 6.61 -56.66 29.47
CA GLY A 722 5.71 -57.81 29.68
C GLY A 722 4.55 -57.92 28.67
N TYR A 723 4.36 -56.93 27.80
CA TYR A 723 3.29 -56.89 26.81
C TYR A 723 3.82 -56.68 25.37
N SER A 724 2.94 -56.87 24.39
CA SER A 724 3.25 -56.63 22.97
C SER A 724 3.27 -55.12 22.66
N ALA A 725 3.74 -54.75 21.46
CA ALA A 725 3.55 -53.39 20.95
C ALA A 725 2.16 -53.25 20.34
N TYR A 726 1.43 -52.19 20.69
CA TYR A 726 0.07 -51.92 20.27
C TYR A 726 -0.02 -50.65 19.43
N PRO A 727 -0.81 -50.65 18.34
CA PRO A 727 -1.08 -49.44 17.59
C PRO A 727 -1.91 -48.45 18.44
N VAL A 728 -1.46 -47.20 18.49
CA VAL A 728 -2.16 -46.10 19.17
C VAL A 728 -2.39 -44.96 18.19
N ALA A 729 -3.44 -44.18 18.42
CA ALA A 729 -3.78 -43.05 17.58
C ALA A 729 -4.52 -41.98 18.35
N GLY A 730 -4.52 -40.75 17.86
CA GLY A 730 -5.32 -39.67 18.41
C GLY A 730 -5.52 -38.54 17.43
N ILE A 731 -6.56 -37.78 17.67
CA ILE A 731 -6.93 -36.59 16.91
C ILE A 731 -7.27 -35.46 17.88
N THR A 732 -6.85 -34.24 17.55
CA THR A 732 -7.27 -33.03 18.26
C THR A 732 -7.72 -32.01 17.23
N PHE A 733 -8.90 -31.44 17.42
CA PHE A 733 -9.39 -30.30 16.66
C PHE A 733 -9.36 -29.06 17.55
N GLU A 734 -8.76 -27.99 17.05
CA GLU A 734 -8.54 -26.74 17.77
C GLU A 734 -9.01 -25.54 16.95
N GLN A 735 -9.57 -24.55 17.64
CA GLN A 735 -9.92 -23.25 17.09
C GLN A 735 -9.29 -22.14 17.91
N LEU A 736 -8.72 -21.16 17.22
CA LEU A 736 -8.20 -19.92 17.80
C LEU A 736 -8.93 -18.73 17.17
N TYR A 737 -9.54 -17.91 18.02
CA TYR A 737 -10.22 -16.68 17.67
C TYR A 737 -9.59 -15.49 18.40
N GLU A 738 -8.89 -14.64 17.65
CA GLU A 738 -8.36 -13.35 18.08
C GLU A 738 -9.35 -12.26 17.64
N HIS A 739 -9.98 -11.57 18.60
CA HIS A 739 -10.95 -10.51 18.32
C HIS A 739 -10.28 -9.13 18.20
N SER A 740 -9.27 -8.91 19.02
CA SER A 740 -8.44 -7.71 19.12
C SER A 740 -7.10 -8.11 19.72
N LYS A 741 -6.14 -7.17 19.75
CA LYS A 741 -4.86 -7.36 20.48
C LYS A 741 -5.04 -7.68 21.96
N THR A 742 -6.16 -7.24 22.55
CA THR A 742 -6.47 -7.39 23.97
C THR A 742 -7.36 -8.59 24.30
N PHE A 743 -7.90 -9.30 23.31
CA PHE A 743 -8.82 -10.41 23.58
C PHE A 743 -8.68 -11.54 22.57
N ASN A 744 -8.37 -12.74 23.07
CA ASN A 744 -8.40 -13.97 22.28
C ASN A 744 -8.95 -15.15 23.07
N VAL A 745 -9.48 -16.12 22.34
CA VAL A 745 -10.00 -17.39 22.87
C VAL A 745 -9.46 -18.53 22.02
N ALA A 746 -8.93 -19.54 22.68
CA ALA A 746 -8.55 -20.82 22.08
C ALA A 746 -9.38 -21.93 22.71
N GLY A 747 -9.76 -22.93 21.93
CA GLY A 747 -10.43 -24.12 22.45
C GLY A 747 -10.21 -25.32 21.56
N GLY A 748 -10.14 -26.49 22.17
CA GLY A 748 -9.89 -27.74 21.46
C GLY A 748 -10.59 -28.94 22.07
N VAL A 749 -10.83 -29.94 21.23
CA VAL A 749 -11.37 -31.25 21.61
C VAL A 749 -10.48 -32.33 21.04
N SER A 750 -10.19 -33.34 21.85
CA SER A 750 -9.29 -34.45 21.53
C SER A 750 -9.95 -35.80 21.79
N TYR A 751 -9.58 -36.79 20.98
CA TYR A 751 -9.94 -38.19 21.15
C TYR A 751 -8.72 -39.05 20.90
N ASP A 752 -8.37 -39.87 21.88
CA ASP A 752 -7.14 -40.63 21.91
C ASP A 752 -7.43 -42.10 22.21
N LEU A 753 -6.73 -42.99 21.52
CA LEU A 753 -6.65 -44.41 21.81
C LEU A 753 -5.32 -44.68 22.53
N ARG A 754 -5.40 -45.11 23.79
CA ARG A 754 -4.24 -45.49 24.61
C ARG A 754 -4.30 -46.97 24.96
N VAL A 755 -3.18 -47.50 25.43
CA VAL A 755 -3.07 -48.87 25.92
C VAL A 755 -2.38 -48.83 27.26
N TYR A 756 -2.97 -49.51 28.24
CA TYR A 756 -2.41 -49.72 29.58
C TYR A 756 -2.54 -51.20 29.91
N ASP A 757 -1.47 -51.84 30.36
CA ASP A 757 -1.46 -53.26 30.75
C ASP A 757 -2.03 -54.21 29.67
N GLY A 758 -1.76 -53.88 28.40
CA GLY A 758 -2.24 -54.60 27.22
C GLY A 758 -3.69 -54.34 26.79
N ASP A 759 -4.46 -53.54 27.53
CA ASP A 759 -5.86 -53.22 27.26
C ASP A 759 -6.05 -51.81 26.70
N TYR A 760 -6.93 -51.69 25.69
CA TYR A 760 -7.25 -50.40 25.08
C TYR A 760 -8.17 -49.57 25.96
N THR A 761 -7.87 -48.29 26.07
CA THR A 761 -8.75 -47.28 26.65
C THR A 761 -8.89 -46.09 25.71
N HIS A 762 -10.04 -45.42 25.82
CA HIS A 762 -10.37 -44.23 25.04
C HIS A 762 -10.34 -43.01 25.95
N VAL A 763 -9.65 -41.97 25.51
CA VAL A 763 -9.55 -40.71 26.25
C VAL A 763 -10.17 -39.59 25.44
N VAL A 764 -11.16 -38.92 26.01
CA VAL A 764 -11.73 -37.68 25.48
C VAL A 764 -11.20 -36.52 26.29
N GLY A 765 -10.63 -35.52 25.63
CA GLY A 765 -10.18 -34.29 26.27
C GLY A 765 -10.84 -33.07 25.64
N ALA A 766 -11.11 -32.04 26.42
CA ALA A 766 -11.51 -30.73 25.91
C ALA A 766 -10.84 -29.63 26.73
N TYR A 767 -10.54 -28.50 26.10
CA TYR A 767 -10.05 -27.34 26.80
C TYR A 767 -10.54 -26.03 26.18
N VAL A 768 -10.61 -24.98 26.98
CA VAL A 768 -10.85 -23.60 26.56
C VAL A 768 -9.95 -22.68 27.36
N THR A 769 -9.23 -21.80 26.68
CA THR A 769 -8.37 -20.77 27.26
C THR A 769 -8.79 -19.42 26.70
N LEU A 770 -8.91 -18.42 27.56
CA LEU A 770 -9.20 -17.04 27.17
C LEU A 770 -8.06 -16.17 27.67
N ASN A 771 -7.62 -15.19 26.87
CA ASN A 771 -6.70 -14.16 27.30
C ASN A 771 -7.38 -12.80 27.15
N TRP A 772 -7.41 -12.04 28.23
CA TRP A 772 -7.94 -10.69 28.24
C TRP A 772 -6.95 -9.70 28.86
N TYR A 773 -6.62 -8.64 28.13
CA TYR A 773 -5.74 -7.56 28.52
C TYR A 773 -6.56 -6.28 28.80
N PHE A 774 -6.37 -5.65 29.96
CA PHE A 774 -7.14 -4.46 30.38
C PHE A 774 -6.37 -3.47 31.25
#